data_AF-A0A2H5PUA0-F1
#
_entry.id   AF-A0A2H5PUA0-F1
#
_cell.length_a   1.000
_cell.length_b   1.000
_cell.length_c   1.000
_cell.angle_alpha   90.00
_cell.angle_beta   90.00
_cell.angle_gamma   90.00
#
_symmetry.space_group_name_H-M   'P 1'
#
loop_
_entity.id
_entity.type
_entity.pdbx_description
1 polymer ?
#
loop_
_entity_poly.entity_id
_entity_poly.type
_entity_poly.pdbx_seq_one_letter_code
_entity_poly.pdbx_strand_id
1 'polypeptide(L)'
;MEVKSGEGRTIKRRVGLLYDERMCVVLNAKEAKDKNLLSVHTENHVNLIKNISSKQFDSRRDRIASKLNSIYLNEGSSEAAYLAAGSVIEVKGRTIKRRVGLLYDERMCKHNTPDGDYHPENPNRIKAIWNKLQAAGIPRRCVVLNSKEAKDKNLLSVHTENHVNLIKNISSKQFDSRRDRIASKLNSIYLNEGSSEAAYLAAGSVIEVAERVAEGELNSAFAIVRPPGHHAEPDEAMGFCLYNNVAVAASFLLNERPELGINKILIVDWDVHHGNSTQKMFWKDPRVLFFSVHRHEFGTFYPANDDGFYTMIGEGPGLGYNINVPWENGRCGDADYLAVWDHILLPVAKDFGPDIIIISAGFDAAAGDPLGGCRVTPYGYSVMLKKLMDFAQGKIVLALEGGYNLGSISNSVLACMNVLLEDKPVAGSSEAYPFESTWRVIQAVRKKISAFWPTLADELPTKLTSLKAPPAHMISSSDSEDEDTKVETLEAVLQVALSKLKVDDGHAELGMATPWRSELSKVDVFYASFGSNMWKSRFLCYIEGGQVEGMQKPCSGSKDRNPPKEILWKTFPHHLFFGRDSSHTWGPGGVAFLNPECDCRHKAYLCLYRITLEQFNDVLLQENVYSDDVSSPLFDTNDLNSVANKKAVSLEALKNGWYHNVVYLGKEHGIPILTMTCSLSAVGKFKSGEFPLRAPAPPYTNTLIKGLVEGKQLSEEEAKAYIHEASTKRL
;
A
#
# COMPACT_ATOMS: atom_id res chain seq x y z
N MET A 1 -10.52 -65.31 -2.55
CA MET A 1 -9.54 -65.65 -3.61
C MET A 1 -8.16 -65.51 -2.99
N GLU A 2 -7.48 -66.64 -2.78
CA GLU A 2 -6.05 -66.74 -2.46
C GLU A 2 -5.23 -66.21 -3.66
N VAL A 3 -3.99 -65.70 -3.56
CA VAL A 3 -2.76 -66.35 -3.07
C VAL A 3 -1.68 -65.31 -2.65
N LYS A 4 -1.09 -65.57 -1.47
CA LYS A 4 0.31 -65.46 -0.94
C LYS A 4 1.45 -65.00 -1.90
N SER A 5 2.64 -64.52 -1.53
CA SER A 5 3.54 -64.43 -0.34
C SER A 5 4.73 -63.53 -0.78
N GLY A 6 5.48 -62.76 0.01
CA GLY A 6 6.27 -63.16 1.18
C GLY A 6 7.44 -62.17 1.42
N GLU A 7 8.04 -62.31 2.62
CA GLU A 7 9.28 -61.72 3.14
C GLU A 7 9.29 -60.28 3.67
N GLY A 8 9.23 -60.19 5.00
CA GLY A 8 9.60 -59.01 5.77
C GLY A 8 11.10 -58.91 6.01
N ARG A 9 11.61 -57.67 6.05
CA ARG A 9 12.82 -57.29 6.79
C ARG A 9 12.61 -55.95 7.49
N THR A 10 12.81 -55.98 8.80
CA THR A 10 12.92 -54.85 9.72
C THR A 10 14.11 -53.97 9.33
N ILE A 11 13.88 -52.67 9.07
CA ILE A 11 14.95 -51.66 8.99
C ILE A 11 14.72 -50.62 10.08
N LYS A 12 15.57 -50.67 11.12
CA LYS A 12 15.75 -49.58 12.09
C LYS A 12 16.28 -48.35 11.34
N ARG A 13 15.49 -47.28 11.22
CA ARG A 13 15.98 -45.98 10.75
C ARG A 13 16.69 -45.26 11.90
N ARG A 14 18.00 -45.02 11.71
CA ARG A 14 18.83 -44.13 12.50
C ARG A 14 18.34 -42.69 12.30
N VAL A 15 17.97 -42.03 13.39
CA VAL A 15 17.79 -40.58 13.46
C VAL A 15 19.19 -39.95 13.50
N GLY A 16 19.57 -39.25 12.44
CA GLY A 16 20.75 -38.40 12.40
C GLY A 16 20.37 -36.98 12.79
N LEU A 17 20.66 -36.59 14.03
CA LEU A 17 20.68 -35.20 14.47
C LEU A 17 22.03 -34.59 14.05
N LEU A 18 22.00 -33.68 13.08
CA LEU A 18 23.11 -32.75 12.82
C LEU A 18 22.81 -31.46 13.58
N TYR A 19 23.54 -31.26 14.67
CA TYR A 19 23.64 -30.01 15.41
C TYR A 19 24.52 -29.04 14.61
N ASP A 20 23.98 -27.86 14.27
CA ASP A 20 24.75 -26.72 13.78
C ASP A 20 24.88 -25.71 14.95
N GLU A 21 26.12 -25.53 15.40
CA GLU A 21 26.52 -24.67 16.52
C GLU A 21 26.67 -23.22 16.08
N ARG A 22 25.58 -22.43 16.08
CA ARG A 22 25.64 -20.96 16.24
C ARG A 22 24.40 -20.41 16.93
N MET A 23 24.28 -20.64 18.25
CA MET A 23 23.40 -19.83 19.10
C MET A 23 24.22 -18.71 19.76
N CYS A 24 23.97 -17.48 19.32
CA CYS A 24 24.35 -16.28 20.04
C CYS A 24 23.20 -15.98 21.02
N VAL A 25 23.36 -16.35 22.29
CA VAL A 25 22.42 -16.02 23.35
C VAL A 25 22.82 -14.67 23.93
N VAL A 26 22.00 -13.64 23.69
CA VAL A 26 22.08 -12.36 24.41
C VAL A 26 21.36 -12.53 25.75
N LEU A 27 22.12 -12.74 26.82
CA LEU A 27 21.59 -12.64 28.18
C LEU A 27 21.78 -11.20 28.69
N ASN A 28 20.65 -10.53 28.90
CA ASN A 28 20.55 -9.25 29.58
C ASN A 28 20.96 -9.43 31.05
N ALA A 29 22.02 -8.75 31.48
CA ALA A 29 22.46 -8.73 32.86
C ALA A 29 21.57 -7.80 33.70
N LYS A 30 20.60 -8.37 34.41
CA LYS A 30 20.07 -7.81 35.65
C LYS A 30 20.21 -8.85 36.75
N GLU A 31 20.83 -8.40 37.84
CA GLU A 31 20.89 -9.04 39.16
C GLU A 31 21.95 -10.13 39.36
N ALA A 32 23.11 -9.67 39.82
CA ALA A 32 24.10 -10.46 40.54
C ALA A 32 23.66 -10.67 42.00
N LYS A 33 23.55 -11.93 42.41
CA LYS A 33 23.63 -12.54 43.76
C LYS A 33 23.38 -14.04 43.49
N ASP A 34 24.33 -14.96 43.58
CA ASP A 34 25.14 -15.28 44.74
C ASP A 34 26.40 -16.05 44.34
N LYS A 35 27.36 -16.04 45.26
CA LYS A 35 28.67 -16.68 45.18
C LYS A 35 28.57 -18.21 45.26
N ASN A 36 29.59 -18.83 44.67
CA ASN A 36 30.11 -20.19 44.90
C ASN A 36 29.43 -21.36 44.17
N LEU A 37 29.99 -21.72 43.01
CA LEU A 37 30.41 -23.10 42.71
C LEU A 37 31.35 -23.08 41.49
N LEU A 38 32.61 -22.70 41.77
CA LEU A 38 33.74 -22.71 40.83
C LEU A 38 34.66 -23.86 41.24
N SER A 39 34.33 -25.07 40.80
CA SER A 39 35.27 -26.20 40.66
C SER A 39 34.51 -27.36 40.01
N VAL A 40 35.16 -28.04 39.07
CA VAL A 40 34.64 -29.20 38.30
C VAL A 40 33.95 -28.83 36.98
N HIS A 41 34.71 -28.39 35.97
CA HIS A 41 34.52 -28.76 34.55
C HIS A 41 35.53 -28.06 33.59
N THR A 42 36.83 -28.25 33.80
CA THR A 42 37.87 -27.78 32.85
C THR A 42 38.87 -28.87 32.46
N GLU A 43 38.45 -30.14 32.38
CA GLU A 43 39.37 -31.23 32.04
C GLU A 43 38.95 -32.17 30.88
N ASN A 44 37.88 -31.87 30.11
CA ASN A 44 37.42 -32.80 29.06
C ASN A 44 37.33 -32.28 27.61
N HIS A 45 37.92 -31.12 27.27
CA HIS A 45 37.87 -30.61 25.87
C HIS A 45 39.22 -30.48 25.15
N VAL A 46 40.33 -30.93 25.75
CA VAL A 46 41.66 -30.88 25.10
C VAL A 46 41.99 -32.15 24.28
N ASN A 47 41.17 -33.21 24.34
CA ASN A 47 41.47 -34.48 23.65
C ASN A 47 40.64 -34.80 22.40
N LEU A 48 39.79 -33.89 21.89
CA LEU A 48 38.98 -34.15 20.69
C LEU A 48 39.50 -33.53 19.38
N ILE A 49 40.65 -32.83 19.40
CA ILE A 49 41.30 -32.25 18.19
C ILE A 49 42.60 -33.00 17.83
N LYS A 50 42.79 -34.25 18.28
CA LYS A 50 44.00 -35.03 17.95
C LYS A 50 43.79 -36.29 17.11
N ASN A 51 42.56 -36.63 16.71
CA ASN A 51 42.33 -37.80 15.87
C ASN A 51 41.23 -37.57 14.85
N ILE A 52 41.54 -36.95 13.70
CA ILE A 52 41.05 -37.33 12.36
C ILE A 52 42.11 -36.83 11.37
N SER A 53 43.10 -37.68 11.14
CA SER A 53 43.92 -37.68 9.93
C SER A 53 43.60 -38.99 9.22
N SER A 54 42.99 -38.91 8.03
CA SER A 54 43.32 -39.70 6.83
C SER A 54 42.11 -39.81 5.89
N LYS A 55 42.26 -39.22 4.70
CA LYS A 55 41.88 -39.70 3.35
C LYS A 55 41.16 -38.67 2.46
N GLN A 56 41.96 -38.20 1.49
CA GLN A 56 41.66 -37.93 0.06
C GLN A 56 40.95 -36.64 -0.43
N PHE A 57 41.74 -35.87 -1.21
CA PHE A 57 41.45 -34.83 -2.23
C PHE A 57 40.79 -33.51 -1.75
N ASP A 58 41.14 -32.29 -2.19
CA ASP A 58 41.61 -31.84 -3.52
C ASP A 58 42.42 -30.50 -3.50
N SER A 59 43.24 -30.34 -4.53
CA SER A 59 44.30 -29.38 -4.92
C SER A 59 44.01 -27.85 -4.91
N ARG A 60 43.01 -27.34 -4.20
CA ARG A 60 42.71 -25.89 -4.11
C ARG A 60 43.30 -25.16 -2.90
N ARG A 61 43.76 -25.89 -1.88
CA ARG A 61 44.38 -25.30 -0.68
C ARG A 61 45.80 -24.77 -0.93
N ASP A 62 46.56 -25.40 -1.83
CA ASP A 62 47.99 -25.05 -2.01
C ASP A 62 48.22 -23.74 -2.75
N ARG A 63 47.25 -23.26 -3.56
CA ARG A 63 47.31 -21.91 -4.16
C ARG A 63 46.94 -20.78 -3.20
N ILE A 64 46.22 -21.09 -2.12
CA ILE A 64 45.85 -20.11 -1.08
C ILE A 64 46.95 -20.08 0.00
N ALA A 65 47.54 -21.24 0.33
CA ALA A 65 48.66 -21.34 1.26
C ALA A 65 49.93 -20.64 0.73
N SER A 66 50.21 -20.68 -0.57
CA SER A 66 51.39 -19.98 -1.13
C SER A 66 51.23 -18.45 -1.19
N LYS A 67 50.00 -17.93 -1.17
CA LYS A 67 49.71 -16.48 -1.18
C LYS A 67 49.64 -15.87 0.23
N LEU A 68 49.39 -16.68 1.25
CA LEU A 68 49.39 -16.26 2.66
C LEU A 68 50.79 -16.30 3.30
N ASN A 69 51.68 -17.18 2.81
CA ASN A 69 53.07 -17.28 3.28
C ASN A 69 53.98 -16.12 2.85
N SER A 70 53.56 -15.24 1.93
CA SER A 70 54.33 -14.05 1.56
C SER A 70 54.02 -12.81 2.41
N ILE A 71 53.08 -12.92 3.38
CA ILE A 71 52.61 -11.77 4.17
C ILE A 71 53.16 -11.82 5.61
N TYR A 72 53.67 -12.96 6.10
CA TYR A 72 54.11 -13.13 7.48
C TYR A 72 55.42 -13.91 7.61
N LEU A 73 56.52 -13.36 7.10
CA LEU A 73 57.87 -13.79 7.47
C LEU A 73 58.77 -12.55 7.60
N ASN A 74 58.66 -11.86 8.73
CA ASN A 74 59.78 -11.19 9.37
C ASN A 74 59.41 -10.90 10.81
N GLU A 75 59.92 -11.75 11.71
CA GLU A 75 60.46 -11.45 13.04
C GLU A 75 60.43 -12.75 13.86
N GLY A 76 61.63 -13.29 14.11
CA GLY A 76 61.81 -14.42 14.99
C GLY A 76 61.96 -13.94 16.44
N SER A 77 61.37 -14.66 17.40
CA SER A 77 62.08 -15.26 18.54
C SER A 77 61.11 -15.74 19.64
N SER A 78 61.39 -16.98 20.08
CA SER A 78 61.10 -17.64 21.37
C SER A 78 59.70 -17.61 22.00
N GLU A 79 59.11 -18.81 22.07
CA GLU A 79 58.26 -19.28 23.17
C GLU A 79 58.91 -19.00 24.54
N ALA A 80 58.33 -18.08 25.33
CA ALA A 80 58.22 -18.14 26.80
C ALA A 80 57.80 -16.77 27.37
N ALA A 81 56.48 -16.52 27.48
CA ALA A 81 55.89 -15.59 28.45
C ALA A 81 54.36 -15.70 28.43
N TYR A 82 53.84 -16.88 28.76
CA TYR A 82 52.45 -17.00 29.22
C TYR A 82 52.43 -16.65 30.70
N LEU A 83 51.52 -15.74 31.08
CA LEU A 83 51.13 -15.26 32.42
C LEU A 83 51.54 -13.82 32.71
N ALA A 84 50.52 -13.04 33.07
CA ALA A 84 50.53 -11.64 33.54
C ALA A 84 50.49 -10.54 32.46
N ALA A 85 49.29 -10.25 31.95
CA ALA A 85 48.77 -8.89 31.83
C ALA A 85 47.34 -8.93 31.25
N GLY A 86 46.38 -8.38 32.00
CA GLY A 86 45.15 -7.90 31.39
C GLY A 86 45.51 -6.72 30.50
N SER A 87 45.45 -6.92 29.19
CA SER A 87 45.52 -5.86 28.21
C SER A 87 44.70 -6.26 27.00
N VAL A 88 43.67 -5.46 26.75
CA VAL A 88 42.82 -5.40 25.56
C VAL A 88 43.65 -5.72 24.32
N ILE A 89 43.42 -6.89 23.71
CA ILE A 89 43.84 -7.14 22.33
C ILE A 89 42.83 -6.39 21.47
N GLU A 90 43.12 -5.11 21.23
CA GLU A 90 42.45 -4.33 20.21
C GLU A 90 42.93 -4.87 18.85
N VAL A 91 42.23 -5.88 18.32
CA VAL A 91 42.37 -6.24 16.91
C VAL A 91 41.86 -5.04 16.14
N LYS A 92 42.77 -4.19 15.67
CA LYS A 92 42.48 -3.14 14.68
C LYS A 92 42.02 -3.81 13.38
N GLY A 93 40.76 -4.24 13.37
CA GLY A 93 40.06 -4.58 12.15
C GLY A 93 40.06 -3.33 11.30
N ARG A 94 40.75 -3.36 10.16
CA ARG A 94 40.47 -2.40 9.08
C ARG A 94 38.99 -2.58 8.75
N THR A 95 38.14 -1.68 9.23
CA THR A 95 36.77 -1.54 8.76
C THR A 95 36.84 -1.26 7.27
N ILE A 96 36.63 -2.28 6.45
CA ILE A 96 36.49 -2.12 5.01
C ILE A 96 35.23 -1.26 4.83
N LYS A 97 35.42 -0.02 4.43
CA LYS A 97 34.33 0.93 4.20
C LYS A 97 33.37 0.34 3.15
N ARG A 98 32.08 0.23 3.47
CA ARG A 98 31.06 -0.25 2.52
C ARG A 98 31.14 0.54 1.22
N ARG A 99 31.15 -0.17 0.10
CA ARG A 99 31.05 0.39 -1.24
C ARG A 99 29.58 0.43 -1.64
N VAL A 100 28.98 1.61 -1.55
CA VAL A 100 27.58 1.84 -1.95
C VAL A 100 27.54 2.41 -3.37
N GLY A 101 26.85 1.73 -4.28
CA GLY A 101 26.56 2.24 -5.61
C GLY A 101 25.44 3.27 -5.59
N LEU A 102 25.54 4.29 -6.43
CA LEU A 102 24.48 5.26 -6.64
C LEU A 102 24.35 5.52 -8.14
N LEU A 103 23.15 5.40 -8.67
CA LEU A 103 22.89 5.60 -10.09
C LEU A 103 21.75 6.60 -10.27
N TYR A 104 22.02 7.64 -11.06
CA TYR A 104 21.07 8.65 -11.49
C TYR A 104 21.44 9.10 -12.91
N ASP A 105 20.44 9.31 -13.76
CA ASP A 105 20.66 9.87 -15.10
C ASP A 105 19.52 10.80 -15.49
N GLU A 106 19.88 12.05 -15.77
CA GLU A 106 18.94 13.11 -16.11
C GLU A 106 18.17 12.82 -17.41
N ARG A 107 18.66 11.95 -18.31
CA ARG A 107 17.94 11.57 -19.53
C ARG A 107 16.59 10.93 -19.23
N MET A 108 16.43 10.26 -18.09
CA MET A 108 15.13 9.75 -17.62
C MET A 108 14.10 10.88 -17.35
N CYS A 109 14.54 12.13 -17.18
CA CYS A 109 13.66 13.30 -17.05
C CYS A 109 12.99 13.70 -18.38
N LYS A 110 13.43 13.16 -19.51
CA LYS A 110 12.77 13.37 -20.80
C LYS A 110 11.40 12.67 -20.87
N HIS A 111 11.16 11.65 -20.04
CA HIS A 111 9.80 11.14 -19.81
C HIS A 111 9.06 12.08 -18.85
N ASN A 112 8.21 12.93 -19.42
CA ASN A 112 7.44 13.98 -18.76
C ASN A 112 6.01 13.99 -19.31
N THR A 113 5.10 14.65 -18.60
CA THR A 113 3.73 14.77 -19.05
C THR A 113 3.63 15.52 -20.37
N PRO A 114 2.82 15.02 -21.32
CA PRO A 114 2.41 15.79 -22.49
C PRO A 114 1.77 17.12 -22.08
N ASP A 115 1.96 18.15 -22.89
CA ASP A 115 1.29 19.46 -22.79
C ASP A 115 1.50 20.26 -21.49
N GLY A 116 2.37 19.80 -20.59
CA GLY A 116 2.70 20.51 -19.35
C GLY A 116 1.68 20.37 -18.23
N ASP A 117 0.69 19.48 -18.39
CA ASP A 117 -0.29 19.17 -17.35
C ASP A 117 0.38 18.62 -16.08
N TYR A 118 -0.18 18.97 -14.92
CA TYR A 118 0.29 18.46 -13.65
C TYR A 118 -0.03 16.97 -13.53
N HIS A 119 0.98 16.17 -13.19
CA HIS A 119 0.82 14.76 -12.88
C HIS A 119 1.77 14.36 -11.74
N PRO A 120 1.31 13.52 -10.80
CA PRO A 120 2.12 13.13 -9.63
C PRO A 120 3.41 12.42 -10.05
N GLU A 121 3.35 11.55 -11.05
CA GLU A 121 4.55 10.98 -11.67
C GLU A 121 5.15 11.98 -12.67
N ASN A 122 6.22 12.66 -12.27
CA ASN A 122 6.90 13.68 -13.09
C ASN A 122 8.42 13.73 -12.83
N PRO A 123 9.21 14.38 -13.72
CA PRO A 123 10.66 14.45 -13.59
C PRO A 123 11.21 15.03 -12.29
N ASN A 124 10.44 15.89 -11.59
CA ASN A 124 10.91 16.52 -10.37
C ASN A 124 11.12 15.50 -9.24
N ARG A 125 10.50 14.32 -9.30
CA ARG A 125 10.70 13.23 -8.33
C ARG A 125 12.18 12.85 -8.21
N ILE A 126 12.82 12.49 -9.33
CA ILE A 126 14.24 12.08 -9.33
C ILE A 126 15.19 13.27 -9.19
N LYS A 127 14.80 14.46 -9.67
CA LYS A 127 15.59 15.70 -9.47
C LYS A 127 15.64 16.11 -8.01
N ALA A 128 14.50 16.06 -7.30
CA ALA A 128 14.42 16.40 -5.88
C ALA A 128 15.29 15.45 -5.04
N ILE A 129 15.20 14.15 -5.31
CA ILE A 129 16.07 13.14 -4.67
C ILE A 129 17.54 13.48 -4.92
N TRP A 130 17.94 13.63 -6.18
CA TRP A 130 19.33 13.87 -6.55
C TRP A 130 19.88 15.15 -5.90
N ASN A 131 19.10 16.24 -5.92
CA ASN A 131 19.47 17.51 -5.30
C ASN A 131 19.62 17.38 -3.78
N LYS A 132 18.70 16.68 -3.11
CA LYS A 132 18.79 16.42 -1.66
C LYS A 132 20.05 15.62 -1.31
N LEU A 133 20.35 14.57 -2.08
CA LEU A 133 21.54 13.75 -1.89
C LEU A 133 22.82 14.53 -2.16
N GLN A 134 22.86 15.37 -3.19
CA GLN A 134 23.99 16.27 -3.48
C GLN A 134 24.22 17.26 -2.34
N ALA A 135 23.16 17.91 -1.84
CA ALA A 135 23.24 18.84 -0.72
C ALA A 135 23.75 18.17 0.57
N ALA A 136 23.39 16.90 0.79
CA ALA A 136 23.88 16.09 1.90
C ALA A 136 25.28 15.48 1.66
N GLY A 137 25.90 15.70 0.50
CA GLY A 137 27.22 15.17 0.17
C GLY A 137 27.27 13.66 -0.07
N ILE A 138 26.13 13.00 -0.28
CA ILE A 138 26.03 11.53 -0.44
C ILE A 138 26.79 11.03 -1.68
N PRO A 139 26.68 11.62 -2.89
CA PRO A 139 27.39 11.13 -4.06
C PRO A 139 28.92 11.06 -3.89
N ARG A 140 29.51 11.95 -3.09
CA ARG A 140 30.98 11.96 -2.82
C ARG A 140 31.45 10.76 -2.00
N ARG A 141 30.50 10.03 -1.40
CA ARG A 141 30.73 8.87 -0.54
C ARG A 141 30.31 7.55 -1.19
N CYS A 142 29.71 7.62 -2.37
CA CYS A 142 29.23 6.47 -3.15
C CYS A 142 30.11 6.25 -4.39
N VAL A 143 29.99 5.06 -4.97
CA VAL A 143 30.43 4.79 -6.34
C VAL A 143 29.31 5.23 -7.26
N VAL A 144 29.46 6.40 -7.89
CA VAL A 144 28.47 6.90 -8.86
C VAL A 144 28.64 6.17 -10.18
N LEU A 145 27.57 5.53 -10.66
CA LEU A 145 27.56 4.72 -11.88
C LEU A 145 26.87 5.45 -13.03
N ASN A 146 27.27 5.13 -14.25
CA ASN A 146 26.59 5.58 -15.46
C ASN A 146 25.47 4.60 -15.81
N SER A 147 24.33 5.13 -16.24
CA SER A 147 23.23 4.32 -16.75
C SER A 147 23.59 3.60 -18.04
N LYS A 148 23.04 2.40 -18.19
CA LYS A 148 23.07 1.62 -19.43
C LYS A 148 21.64 1.33 -19.87
N GLU A 149 21.42 1.31 -21.17
CA GLU A 149 20.14 0.82 -21.70
C GLU A 149 20.05 -0.69 -21.54
N ALA A 150 18.87 -1.18 -21.17
CA ALA A 150 18.58 -2.61 -21.21
C ALA A 150 18.69 -3.14 -22.64
N LYS A 151 19.16 -4.37 -22.79
CA LYS A 151 19.08 -5.07 -24.07
C LYS A 151 17.69 -5.67 -24.22
N ASP A 152 17.14 -5.68 -25.44
CA ASP A 152 15.83 -6.30 -25.73
C ASP A 152 15.73 -7.73 -25.18
N LYS A 153 16.80 -8.54 -25.30
CA LYS A 153 16.84 -9.91 -24.74
C LYS A 153 16.55 -9.96 -23.23
N ASN A 154 16.97 -8.96 -22.48
CA ASN A 154 16.75 -8.89 -21.03
C ASN A 154 15.28 -8.54 -20.76
N LEU A 155 14.71 -7.61 -21.52
CA LEU A 155 13.30 -7.20 -21.42
C LEU A 155 12.36 -8.37 -21.79
N LEU A 156 12.68 -9.09 -22.85
CA LEU A 156 11.95 -10.27 -23.33
C LEU A 156 11.97 -11.45 -22.35
N SER A 157 12.80 -11.40 -21.30
CA SER A 157 12.83 -12.45 -20.28
C SER A 157 11.62 -12.40 -19.34
N VAL A 158 10.92 -11.26 -19.27
CA VAL A 158 9.72 -11.09 -18.42
C VAL A 158 8.55 -10.42 -19.15
N HIS A 159 8.81 -9.72 -20.27
CA HIS A 159 7.78 -9.13 -21.11
C HIS A 159 7.64 -9.85 -22.44
N THR A 160 6.44 -9.77 -23.02
CA THR A 160 6.16 -10.26 -24.37
C THR A 160 6.85 -9.42 -25.43
N GLU A 161 7.09 -10.03 -26.60
CA GLU A 161 7.66 -9.34 -27.76
C GLU A 161 6.81 -8.15 -28.22
N ASN A 162 5.49 -8.29 -28.17
CA ASN A 162 4.56 -7.20 -28.52
C ASN A 162 4.73 -5.99 -27.61
N HIS A 163 4.84 -6.21 -26.30
CA HIS A 163 5.04 -5.13 -25.33
C HIS A 163 6.40 -4.45 -25.51
N VAL A 164 7.47 -5.23 -25.65
CA VAL A 164 8.82 -4.68 -25.90
C VAL A 164 8.84 -3.84 -27.17
N ASN A 165 8.25 -4.33 -28.26
CA ASN A 165 8.15 -3.61 -29.53
C ASN A 165 7.28 -2.34 -29.42
N LEU A 166 6.19 -2.38 -28.65
CA LEU A 166 5.33 -1.21 -28.42
C LEU A 166 6.13 -0.09 -27.76
N ILE A 167 6.76 -0.37 -26.62
CA ILE A 167 7.52 0.63 -25.87
C ILE A 167 8.74 1.11 -26.66
N LYS A 168 9.44 0.22 -27.38
CA LYS A 168 10.58 0.58 -28.25
C LYS A 168 10.21 1.60 -29.34
N ASN A 169 9.02 1.45 -29.93
CA ASN A 169 8.59 2.27 -31.07
C ASN A 169 7.80 3.53 -30.66
N ILE A 170 7.43 3.67 -29.38
CA ILE A 170 6.66 4.82 -28.87
C ILE A 170 7.34 6.16 -29.14
N SER A 171 8.68 6.21 -29.07
CA SER A 171 9.46 7.44 -29.28
C SER A 171 9.81 7.74 -30.74
N SER A 172 9.14 7.12 -31.72
CA SER A 172 9.41 7.40 -33.14
C SER A 172 9.23 8.89 -33.47
N LYS A 173 10.11 9.45 -34.33
CA LYS A 173 10.23 10.91 -34.60
C LYS A 173 9.04 11.57 -35.31
N GLN A 174 8.07 10.80 -35.81
CA GLN A 174 6.84 11.38 -36.33
C GLN A 174 5.94 11.69 -35.13
N PHE A 175 5.63 12.97 -34.93
CA PHE A 175 4.63 13.41 -33.95
C PHE A 175 3.28 12.78 -34.30
N ASP A 176 2.64 12.16 -33.32
CA ASP A 176 1.68 11.13 -33.64
C ASP A 176 0.59 11.02 -32.58
N SER A 177 -0.62 11.38 -33.00
CA SER A 177 -1.85 11.14 -32.25
C SER A 177 -2.04 9.68 -31.83
N ARG A 178 -1.27 8.73 -32.41
CA ARG A 178 -1.21 7.35 -31.90
C ARG A 178 -0.66 7.26 -30.47
N ARG A 179 0.24 8.13 -29.99
CA ARG A 179 0.77 8.06 -28.60
C ARG A 179 -0.34 8.31 -27.57
N ASP A 180 -1.08 9.40 -27.73
CA ASP A 180 -2.22 9.73 -26.84
C ASP A 180 -3.32 8.67 -26.96
N ARG A 181 -3.54 8.14 -28.17
CA ARG A 181 -4.50 7.05 -28.39
C ARG A 181 -4.06 5.73 -27.75
N ILE A 182 -2.76 5.46 -27.63
CA ILE A 182 -2.23 4.29 -26.92
C ILE A 182 -2.36 4.54 -25.41
N ALA A 183 -1.84 5.67 -24.92
CA ALA A 183 -1.89 6.04 -23.51
C ALA A 183 -3.32 6.03 -22.95
N SER A 184 -4.30 6.60 -23.68
CA SER A 184 -5.72 6.63 -23.26
C SER A 184 -6.39 5.25 -23.16
N LYS A 185 -5.80 4.20 -23.72
CA LYS A 185 -6.29 2.81 -23.58
C LYS A 185 -5.62 2.05 -22.45
N LEU A 186 -4.49 2.56 -21.94
CA LEU A 186 -3.71 1.96 -20.87
C LEU A 186 -4.12 2.57 -19.54
N ASN A 187 -4.03 1.78 -18.48
CA ASN A 187 -4.43 2.25 -17.15
C ASN A 187 -3.34 3.13 -16.53
N SER A 188 -3.62 4.42 -16.37
CA SER A 188 -2.73 5.37 -15.67
C SER A 188 -1.34 5.46 -16.31
N ILE A 189 -1.30 5.69 -17.62
CA ILE A 189 -0.07 5.86 -18.40
C ILE A 189 -0.12 7.15 -19.20
N TYR A 190 1.00 7.85 -19.26
CA TYR A 190 1.25 8.92 -20.24
C TYR A 190 2.51 8.57 -21.05
N LEU A 191 2.63 9.11 -22.27
CA LEU A 191 3.71 8.78 -23.19
C LEU A 191 4.18 10.03 -23.95
N ASN A 192 5.49 10.13 -24.18
CA ASN A 192 6.10 11.18 -25.00
C ASN A 192 7.33 10.64 -25.76
N GLU A 193 8.09 11.50 -26.46
CA GLU A 193 9.30 11.07 -27.20
C GLU A 193 10.48 10.66 -26.32
N GLY A 194 10.45 10.94 -25.02
CA GLY A 194 11.44 10.50 -24.06
C GLY A 194 11.11 9.16 -23.40
N SER A 195 9.87 8.67 -23.53
CA SER A 195 9.38 7.47 -22.84
C SER A 195 10.21 6.22 -23.14
N SER A 196 10.59 5.98 -24.40
CA SER A 196 11.36 4.78 -24.76
C SER A 196 12.77 4.84 -24.19
N GLU A 197 13.50 5.94 -24.38
CA GLU A 197 14.86 6.11 -23.84
C GLU A 197 14.85 5.97 -22.31
N ALA A 198 13.91 6.64 -21.64
CA ALA A 198 13.79 6.57 -20.18
C ALA A 198 13.50 5.14 -19.67
N ALA A 199 12.58 4.40 -20.30
CA ALA A 199 12.25 3.03 -19.91
C ALA A 199 13.44 2.06 -20.07
N TYR A 200 14.19 2.18 -21.18
CA TYR A 200 15.38 1.36 -21.40
C TYR A 200 16.50 1.69 -20.41
N LEU A 201 16.70 2.98 -20.12
CA LEU A 201 17.66 3.41 -19.10
C LEU A 201 17.24 2.95 -17.71
N ALA A 202 15.97 3.06 -17.33
CA ALA A 202 15.48 2.62 -16.02
C ALA A 202 15.77 1.14 -15.79
N ALA A 203 15.33 0.27 -16.71
CA ALA A 203 15.54 -1.18 -16.59
C ALA A 203 17.04 -1.54 -16.61
N GLY A 204 17.82 -0.97 -17.54
CA GLY A 204 19.24 -1.29 -17.65
C GLY A 204 20.07 -0.77 -16.49
N SER A 205 19.63 0.31 -15.84
CA SER A 205 20.25 0.83 -14.62
C SER A 205 20.06 -0.09 -13.42
N VAL A 206 18.87 -0.67 -13.25
CA VAL A 206 18.62 -1.66 -12.18
C VAL A 206 19.43 -2.93 -12.42
N ILE A 207 19.54 -3.39 -13.68
CA ILE A 207 20.43 -4.50 -14.06
C ILE A 207 21.88 -4.19 -13.68
N GLU A 208 22.40 -3.03 -14.06
CA GLU A 208 23.80 -2.64 -13.80
C GLU A 208 24.15 -2.66 -12.31
N VAL A 209 23.29 -2.08 -11.46
CA VAL A 209 23.55 -2.07 -10.02
C VAL A 209 23.41 -3.47 -9.41
N ALA A 210 22.46 -4.27 -9.88
CA ALA A 210 22.23 -5.62 -9.37
C ALA A 210 23.37 -6.56 -9.71
N GLU A 211 23.89 -6.49 -10.94
CA GLU A 211 25.06 -7.25 -11.40
C GLU A 211 26.29 -6.96 -10.54
N ARG A 212 26.62 -5.68 -10.31
CA ARG A 212 27.78 -5.28 -9.50
C ARG A 212 27.66 -5.65 -8.03
N VAL A 213 26.45 -5.65 -7.47
CA VAL A 213 26.20 -6.14 -6.10
C VAL A 213 26.34 -7.66 -6.04
N ALA A 214 25.82 -8.37 -7.04
CA ALA A 214 25.95 -9.83 -7.14
C ALA A 214 27.43 -10.26 -7.23
N GLU A 215 28.21 -9.58 -8.08
CA GLU A 215 29.66 -9.75 -8.26
C GLU A 215 30.49 -9.43 -7.00
N GLY A 216 29.91 -8.69 -6.05
CA GLY A 216 30.61 -8.23 -4.86
C GLY A 216 31.53 -7.01 -5.09
N GLU A 217 31.44 -6.36 -6.26
CA GLU A 217 32.09 -5.07 -6.49
C GLU A 217 31.52 -3.99 -5.55
N LEU A 218 30.22 -4.07 -5.30
CA LEU A 218 29.46 -3.21 -4.40
C LEU A 218 28.83 -4.04 -3.30
N ASN A 219 28.72 -3.47 -2.10
CA ASN A 219 27.98 -4.09 -1.01
C ASN A 219 26.47 -3.87 -1.19
N SER A 220 26.08 -2.69 -1.64
CA SER A 220 24.69 -2.34 -1.94
C SER A 220 24.65 -1.23 -2.97
N ALA A 221 23.47 -0.97 -3.52
CA ALA A 221 23.29 0.14 -4.44
C ALA A 221 21.86 0.70 -4.41
N PHE A 222 21.71 1.95 -4.85
CA PHE A 222 20.41 2.54 -5.15
C PHE A 222 20.38 3.09 -6.58
N ALA A 223 19.42 2.60 -7.37
CA ALA A 223 19.09 3.11 -8.69
C ALA A 223 17.90 4.09 -8.60
N ILE A 224 18.20 5.38 -8.78
CA ILE A 224 17.21 6.47 -8.80
C ILE A 224 16.66 6.56 -10.24
N VAL A 225 15.71 5.68 -10.55
CA VAL A 225 15.20 5.46 -11.91
C VAL A 225 13.79 5.99 -12.10
N ARG A 226 13.46 6.35 -13.34
CA ARG A 226 12.12 6.65 -13.83
C ARG A 226 12.04 6.28 -15.33
N PRO A 227 10.92 5.72 -15.82
CA PRO A 227 9.67 5.39 -15.11
C PRO A 227 9.83 4.26 -14.06
N PRO A 228 8.89 4.15 -13.10
CA PRO A 228 8.82 2.99 -12.19
C PRO A 228 8.51 1.69 -12.96
N GLY A 229 8.47 0.55 -12.27
CA GLY A 229 8.34 -0.76 -12.91
C GLY A 229 7.36 -1.77 -12.31
N HIS A 230 7.09 -1.77 -11.00
CA HIS A 230 6.41 -2.91 -10.34
C HIS A 230 4.96 -3.21 -10.81
N HIS A 231 4.32 -2.32 -11.57
CA HIS A 231 3.00 -2.52 -12.20
C HIS A 231 3.05 -2.96 -13.67
N ALA A 232 4.18 -2.84 -14.37
CA ALA A 232 4.26 -3.12 -15.81
C ALA A 232 4.14 -4.62 -16.10
N GLU A 233 2.94 -5.08 -16.49
CA GLU A 233 2.60 -6.48 -16.76
C GLU A 233 3.43 -7.10 -17.90
N PRO A 234 3.42 -8.43 -18.05
CA PRO A 234 4.12 -9.09 -19.15
C PRO A 234 3.76 -8.53 -20.54
N ASP A 235 2.52 -8.13 -20.76
CA ASP A 235 1.99 -7.65 -22.05
C ASP A 235 1.40 -6.24 -22.04
N GLU A 236 1.45 -5.52 -20.91
CA GLU A 236 0.82 -4.21 -20.77
C GLU A 236 1.60 -3.25 -19.86
N ALA A 237 1.65 -1.96 -20.22
CA ALA A 237 2.09 -0.89 -19.32
C ALA A 237 0.90 -0.36 -18.50
N MET A 238 1.07 -0.21 -17.20
CA MET A 238 0.06 0.37 -16.31
C MET A 238 0.70 1.00 -15.07
N GLY A 239 -0.03 1.86 -14.37
CA GLY A 239 0.40 2.41 -13.07
C GLY A 239 1.73 3.17 -13.17
N PHE A 240 1.85 3.99 -14.22
CA PHE A 240 3.06 4.72 -14.61
C PHE A 240 4.26 3.86 -15.04
N CYS A 241 4.15 2.53 -15.00
CA CYS A 241 5.24 1.62 -15.26
C CYS A 241 5.26 1.20 -16.74
N LEU A 242 6.43 1.29 -17.40
CA LEU A 242 6.61 0.87 -18.80
C LEU A 242 7.30 -0.49 -18.93
N TYR A 243 8.28 -0.78 -18.09
CA TYR A 243 8.92 -2.09 -17.94
C TYR A 243 9.08 -2.42 -16.46
N ASN A 244 9.02 -3.69 -16.09
CA ASN A 244 9.25 -4.11 -14.71
C ASN A 244 10.75 -4.19 -14.41
N ASN A 245 11.32 -3.05 -14.00
CA ASN A 245 12.76 -2.88 -13.79
C ASN A 245 13.35 -3.93 -12.82
N VAL A 246 12.67 -4.19 -11.72
CA VAL A 246 13.10 -5.15 -10.68
C VAL A 246 13.01 -6.59 -11.18
N ALA A 247 11.92 -6.96 -11.87
CA ALA A 247 11.77 -8.31 -12.40
C ALA A 247 12.77 -8.61 -13.51
N VAL A 248 13.05 -7.65 -14.40
CA VAL A 248 14.09 -7.78 -15.43
C VAL A 248 15.46 -8.04 -14.79
N ALA A 249 15.81 -7.31 -13.73
CA ALA A 249 17.08 -7.48 -13.03
C ALA A 249 17.18 -8.84 -12.31
N ALA A 250 16.10 -9.27 -11.63
CA ALA A 250 16.05 -10.58 -10.98
C ALA A 250 16.18 -11.74 -12.00
N SER A 251 15.45 -11.67 -13.11
CA SER A 251 15.55 -12.64 -14.21
C SER A 251 16.95 -12.66 -14.82
N PHE A 252 17.56 -11.50 -15.04
CA PHE A 252 18.92 -11.39 -15.55
C PHE A 252 19.94 -12.09 -14.65
N LEU A 253 19.90 -11.86 -13.33
CA LEU A 253 20.80 -12.52 -12.39
C LEU A 253 20.62 -14.06 -12.39
N LEU A 254 19.37 -14.53 -12.40
CA LEU A 254 19.06 -15.96 -12.32
C LEU A 254 19.38 -16.72 -13.61
N ASN A 255 19.13 -16.10 -14.76
CA ASN A 255 19.08 -16.81 -16.04
C ASN A 255 20.25 -16.44 -16.97
N GLU A 256 20.75 -15.19 -16.93
CA GLU A 256 21.82 -14.71 -17.81
C GLU A 256 23.19 -14.66 -17.13
N ARG A 257 23.24 -14.58 -15.79
CA ARG A 257 24.47 -14.56 -15.00
C ARG A 257 24.52 -15.63 -13.89
N PRO A 258 24.16 -16.91 -14.16
CA PRO A 258 24.12 -17.95 -13.14
C PRO A 258 25.49 -18.20 -12.47
N GLU A 259 26.59 -17.88 -13.14
CA GLU A 259 27.94 -18.01 -12.61
C GLU A 259 28.26 -17.04 -11.45
N LEU A 260 27.42 -16.01 -11.23
CA LEU A 260 27.51 -15.13 -10.06
C LEU A 260 27.01 -15.80 -8.77
N GLY A 261 26.42 -17.00 -8.88
CA GLY A 261 26.00 -17.79 -7.72
C GLY A 261 24.76 -17.26 -7.01
N ILE A 262 23.98 -16.39 -7.66
CA ILE A 262 22.69 -15.92 -7.16
C ILE A 262 21.62 -16.94 -7.56
N ASN A 263 21.08 -17.68 -6.59
CA ASN A 263 20.08 -18.72 -6.81
C ASN A 263 18.74 -18.42 -6.13
N LYS A 264 18.76 -17.60 -5.07
CA LYS A 264 17.59 -17.18 -4.29
C LYS A 264 17.55 -15.67 -4.16
N ILE A 265 16.52 -15.05 -4.73
CA ILE A 265 16.31 -13.61 -4.70
C ILE A 265 15.08 -13.32 -3.83
N LEU A 266 15.24 -12.46 -2.82
CA LEU A 266 14.11 -11.90 -2.10
C LEU A 266 13.79 -10.54 -2.70
N ILE A 267 12.59 -10.37 -3.23
CA ILE A 267 12.05 -9.08 -3.64
C ILE A 267 11.16 -8.55 -2.52
N VAL A 268 11.51 -7.39 -1.97
CA VAL A 268 10.69 -6.69 -0.97
C VAL A 268 10.07 -5.46 -1.63
N ASP A 269 8.76 -5.47 -1.76
CA ASP A 269 7.98 -4.33 -2.23
C ASP A 269 7.31 -3.63 -1.06
N TRP A 270 7.79 -2.42 -0.76
CA TRP A 270 7.23 -1.55 0.27
C TRP A 270 6.53 -0.32 -0.32
N ASP A 271 6.39 -0.27 -1.65
CA ASP A 271 5.52 0.71 -2.30
C ASP A 271 4.10 0.55 -1.75
N VAL A 272 3.37 1.65 -1.60
CA VAL A 272 2.03 1.59 -1.03
C VAL A 272 1.04 0.86 -1.94
N HIS A 273 1.35 0.72 -3.23
CA HIS A 273 0.57 -0.03 -4.20
C HIS A 273 1.11 -1.46 -4.34
N HIS A 274 0.20 -2.40 -4.63
CA HIS A 274 0.58 -3.79 -4.89
C HIS A 274 1.41 -3.90 -6.18
N GLY A 275 2.62 -4.45 -6.10
CA GLY A 275 3.42 -4.83 -7.27
C GLY A 275 2.87 -6.04 -8.03
N ASN A 276 1.67 -5.91 -8.61
CA ASN A 276 0.92 -6.97 -9.28
C ASN A 276 1.71 -7.66 -10.40
N SER A 277 2.49 -6.89 -11.18
CA SER A 277 3.29 -7.47 -12.25
C SER A 277 4.45 -8.30 -11.72
N THR A 278 5.16 -7.79 -10.70
CA THR A 278 6.27 -8.54 -10.09
C THR A 278 5.79 -9.88 -9.52
N GLN A 279 4.62 -9.87 -8.85
CA GLN A 279 3.94 -11.08 -8.42
C GLN A 279 3.67 -12.05 -9.59
N LYS A 280 3.09 -11.56 -10.69
CA LYS A 280 2.74 -12.39 -11.86
C LYS A 280 3.98 -12.98 -12.55
N MET A 281 5.05 -12.21 -12.67
CA MET A 281 6.30 -12.64 -13.33
C MET A 281 7.00 -13.79 -12.60
N PHE A 282 6.87 -13.86 -11.27
CA PHE A 282 7.48 -14.93 -10.45
C PHE A 282 6.47 -15.90 -9.85
N TRP A 283 5.22 -15.88 -10.30
CA TRP A 283 4.10 -16.63 -9.73
C TRP A 283 4.35 -18.14 -9.54
N LYS A 284 5.21 -18.73 -10.38
CA LYS A 284 5.57 -20.15 -10.36
C LYS A 284 7.04 -20.43 -10.04
N ASP A 285 7.85 -19.43 -9.74
CA ASP A 285 9.31 -19.57 -9.58
C ASP A 285 9.75 -19.53 -8.10
N PRO A 286 10.14 -20.67 -7.49
CA PRO A 286 10.58 -20.72 -6.10
C PRO A 286 11.96 -20.10 -5.85
N ARG A 287 12.70 -19.75 -6.92
CA ARG A 287 13.98 -19.02 -6.78
C ARG A 287 13.75 -17.58 -6.37
N VAL A 288 12.54 -17.05 -6.53
CA VAL A 288 12.17 -15.69 -6.15
C VAL A 288 11.08 -15.72 -5.09
N LEU A 289 11.37 -15.17 -3.92
CA LEU A 289 10.36 -14.87 -2.91
C LEU A 289 9.91 -13.43 -3.11
N PHE A 290 8.66 -13.23 -3.52
CA PHE A 290 8.05 -11.90 -3.59
C PHE A 290 7.28 -11.61 -2.31
N PHE A 291 7.65 -10.51 -1.64
CA PHE A 291 6.97 -10.00 -0.46
C PHE A 291 6.49 -8.58 -0.76
N SER A 292 5.19 -8.33 -0.65
CA SER A 292 4.62 -6.99 -0.83
C SER A 292 3.74 -6.61 0.35
N VAL A 293 3.98 -5.43 0.89
CA VAL A 293 3.10 -4.77 1.86
C VAL A 293 2.50 -3.54 1.20
N HIS A 294 1.17 -3.44 1.15
CA HIS A 294 0.51 -2.42 0.35
C HIS A 294 -0.87 -2.10 0.90
N ARG A 295 -1.36 -0.90 0.60
CA ARG A 295 -2.75 -0.54 0.85
C ARG A 295 -3.65 -1.30 -0.13
N HIS A 296 -4.64 -2.01 0.40
CA HIS A 296 -5.54 -2.83 -0.42
C HIS A 296 -6.99 -2.40 -0.23
N GLU A 297 -7.37 -2.13 1.02
CA GLU A 297 -8.74 -1.73 1.40
C GLU A 297 -9.79 -2.66 0.79
N PHE A 298 -9.55 -3.97 0.89
CA PHE A 298 -10.40 -5.03 0.34
C PHE A 298 -10.63 -4.90 -1.18
N GLY A 299 -9.56 -4.58 -1.91
CA GLY A 299 -9.55 -4.51 -3.37
C GLY A 299 -10.06 -3.18 -3.92
N THR A 300 -10.16 -2.15 -3.08
CA THR A 300 -10.67 -0.83 -3.50
C THR A 300 -9.57 0.18 -3.76
N PHE A 301 -8.40 0.01 -3.13
CA PHE A 301 -7.23 0.84 -3.41
C PHE A 301 -6.51 0.35 -4.68
N TYR A 302 -5.94 1.27 -5.47
CA TYR A 302 -5.27 0.94 -6.73
C TYR A 302 -4.22 -0.18 -6.53
N PRO A 303 -4.17 -1.22 -7.39
CA PRO A 303 -4.83 -1.38 -8.70
C PRO A 303 -6.29 -1.87 -8.68
N ALA A 304 -6.94 -1.85 -7.51
CA ALA A 304 -8.37 -2.10 -7.30
C ALA A 304 -8.85 -3.48 -7.78
N ASN A 305 -8.19 -4.53 -7.29
CA ASN A 305 -8.55 -5.93 -7.55
C ASN A 305 -8.15 -6.85 -6.37
N ASP A 306 -8.47 -8.13 -6.49
CA ASP A 306 -8.19 -9.14 -5.46
C ASP A 306 -6.79 -9.75 -5.52
N ASP A 307 -5.98 -9.45 -6.56
CA ASP A 307 -4.65 -10.06 -6.76
C ASP A 307 -3.66 -9.70 -5.64
N GLY A 308 -3.88 -8.57 -4.96
CA GLY A 308 -3.11 -8.13 -3.79
C GLY A 308 -3.53 -8.80 -2.47
N PHE A 309 -4.56 -9.66 -2.45
CA PHE A 309 -5.02 -10.24 -1.20
C PHE A 309 -4.06 -11.31 -0.65
N TYR A 310 -4.04 -11.50 0.67
CA TYR A 310 -3.10 -12.44 1.34
C TYR A 310 -3.28 -13.91 0.96
N THR A 311 -4.39 -14.26 0.30
CA THR A 311 -4.64 -15.62 -0.20
C THR A 311 -3.89 -15.94 -1.48
N MET A 312 -3.34 -14.93 -2.15
CA MET A 312 -2.58 -15.05 -3.39
C MET A 312 -1.14 -15.44 -3.07
N ILE A 313 -0.84 -16.74 -3.14
CA ILE A 313 0.40 -17.32 -2.59
C ILE A 313 1.28 -18.04 -3.63
N GLY A 314 1.09 -17.78 -4.92
CA GLY A 314 1.79 -18.46 -6.00
C GLY A 314 1.13 -19.77 -6.44
N GLU A 315 1.74 -20.45 -7.39
CA GLU A 315 1.25 -21.70 -7.96
C GLU A 315 2.39 -22.69 -8.25
N GLY A 316 2.10 -23.99 -8.16
CA GLY A 316 3.04 -25.04 -8.52
C GLY A 316 4.31 -24.96 -7.67
N PRO A 317 5.52 -25.01 -8.27
CA PRO A 317 6.76 -24.85 -7.52
C PRO A 317 6.88 -23.53 -6.76
N GLY A 318 6.26 -22.45 -7.24
CA GLY A 318 6.24 -21.13 -6.59
C GLY A 318 5.20 -20.99 -5.47
N LEU A 319 4.42 -22.04 -5.18
CA LEU A 319 3.43 -22.01 -4.11
C LEU A 319 4.12 -21.80 -2.75
N GLY A 320 3.72 -20.75 -2.02
CA GLY A 320 4.34 -20.31 -0.78
C GLY A 320 5.38 -19.19 -0.95
N TYR A 321 5.78 -18.87 -2.18
CA TYR A 321 6.83 -17.87 -2.51
C TYR A 321 6.28 -16.51 -2.95
N ASN A 322 4.96 -16.30 -2.83
CA ASN A 322 4.32 -15.00 -2.91
C ASN A 322 3.65 -14.67 -1.58
N ILE A 323 4.00 -13.55 -0.97
CA ILE A 323 3.44 -13.12 0.32
C ILE A 323 2.95 -11.68 0.17
N ASN A 324 1.62 -11.54 0.16
CA ASN A 324 0.96 -10.25 0.21
C ASN A 324 0.53 -9.91 1.63
N VAL A 325 0.76 -8.66 2.03
CA VAL A 325 0.31 -8.07 3.30
C VAL A 325 -0.61 -6.88 2.97
N PRO A 326 -1.91 -7.13 2.77
CA PRO A 326 -2.86 -6.10 2.34
C PRO A 326 -3.37 -5.29 3.53
N TRP A 327 -3.07 -4.00 3.60
CA TRP A 327 -3.67 -3.13 4.60
C TRP A 327 -5.16 -2.95 4.36
N GLU A 328 -5.94 -3.13 5.42
CA GLU A 328 -7.39 -2.93 5.42
C GLU A 328 -7.78 -1.44 5.40
N ASN A 329 -6.85 -0.54 5.74
CA ASN A 329 -7.05 0.90 5.83
C ASN A 329 -5.75 1.65 5.50
N GLY A 330 -5.88 2.90 5.07
CA GLY A 330 -4.76 3.85 5.06
C GLY A 330 -4.24 4.21 6.46
N ARG A 331 -3.33 5.17 6.52
CA ARG A 331 -2.66 5.72 7.72
C ARG A 331 -1.70 4.78 8.46
N CYS A 332 -1.48 3.55 8.00
CA CYS A 332 -0.45 2.66 8.54
C CYS A 332 0.90 3.39 8.59
N GLY A 333 1.54 3.37 9.75
CA GLY A 333 2.80 4.09 10.03
C GLY A 333 3.93 3.15 10.41
N ASP A 334 5.00 3.72 10.97
CA ASP A 334 6.23 2.98 11.31
C ASP A 334 5.96 1.72 12.13
N ALA A 335 5.11 1.82 13.17
CA ALA A 335 4.77 0.68 14.03
C ALA A 335 4.15 -0.48 13.24
N ASP A 336 3.25 -0.18 12.31
CA ASP A 336 2.53 -1.18 11.52
C ASP A 336 3.47 -1.95 10.59
N TYR A 337 4.31 -1.20 9.86
CA TYR A 337 5.31 -1.77 8.96
C TYR A 337 6.36 -2.57 9.74
N LEU A 338 6.85 -2.05 10.87
CA LEU A 338 7.83 -2.75 11.69
C LEU A 338 7.27 -4.05 12.30
N ALA A 339 5.99 -4.07 12.69
CA ALA A 339 5.34 -5.30 13.15
C ALA A 339 5.28 -6.36 12.05
N VAL A 340 5.00 -5.96 10.80
CA VAL A 340 5.03 -6.88 9.65
C VAL A 340 6.44 -7.38 9.35
N TRP A 341 7.45 -6.52 9.47
CA TRP A 341 8.85 -6.94 9.37
C TRP A 341 9.15 -8.02 10.40
N ASP A 342 8.91 -7.71 11.67
CA ASP A 342 9.33 -8.55 12.80
C ASP A 342 8.56 -9.87 12.89
N HIS A 343 7.30 -9.90 12.41
CA HIS A 343 6.41 -11.05 12.60
C HIS A 343 6.03 -11.80 11.32
N ILE A 344 6.49 -11.36 10.14
CA ILE A 344 6.33 -12.08 8.88
C ILE A 344 7.63 -12.09 8.08
N LEU A 345 8.10 -10.91 7.64
CA LEU A 345 9.18 -10.84 6.65
C LEU A 345 10.50 -11.38 7.17
N LEU A 346 10.97 -10.94 8.34
CA LEU A 346 12.29 -11.33 8.86
C LEU A 346 12.36 -12.83 9.21
N PRO A 347 11.34 -13.44 9.85
CA PRO A 347 11.31 -14.90 10.03
C PRO A 347 11.38 -15.65 8.70
N VAL A 348 10.59 -15.26 7.71
CA VAL A 348 10.58 -15.91 6.39
C VAL A 348 11.91 -15.69 5.66
N ALA A 349 12.47 -14.49 5.67
CA ALA A 349 13.75 -14.17 5.04
C ALA A 349 14.89 -14.99 5.64
N LYS A 350 14.85 -15.28 6.95
CA LYS A 350 15.82 -16.14 7.64
C LYS A 350 15.76 -17.58 7.12
N ASP A 351 14.56 -18.13 6.99
CA ASP A 351 14.35 -19.49 6.51
C ASP A 351 14.65 -19.61 4.99
N PHE A 352 14.23 -18.61 4.21
CA PHE A 352 14.48 -18.56 2.77
C PHE A 352 15.98 -18.39 2.48
N GLY A 353 16.71 -17.60 3.28
CA GLY A 353 18.14 -17.38 3.15
C GLY A 353 18.54 -16.83 1.78
N PRO A 354 18.12 -15.60 1.42
CA PRO A 354 18.38 -15.02 0.10
C PRO A 354 19.88 -14.76 -0.15
N ASP A 355 20.30 -14.90 -1.41
CA ASP A 355 21.65 -14.56 -1.88
C ASP A 355 21.79 -13.06 -2.17
N ILE A 356 20.67 -12.40 -2.49
CA ILE A 356 20.55 -10.96 -2.72
C ILE A 356 19.11 -10.52 -2.42
N ILE A 357 18.96 -9.26 -1.96
CA ILE A 357 17.66 -8.62 -1.78
C ILE A 357 17.54 -7.47 -2.77
N ILE A 358 16.42 -7.44 -3.51
CA ILE A 358 16.06 -6.31 -4.38
C ILE A 358 14.80 -5.67 -3.79
N ILE A 359 14.85 -4.36 -3.53
CA ILE A 359 13.76 -3.62 -2.94
C ILE A 359 13.11 -2.79 -4.04
N SER A 360 11.83 -3.06 -4.31
CA SER A 360 10.92 -2.17 -5.03
C SER A 360 10.65 -0.97 -4.12
N ALA A 361 11.48 0.06 -4.25
CA ALA A 361 11.62 1.12 -3.28
C ALA A 361 10.69 2.30 -3.59
N GLY A 362 9.39 2.09 -3.38
CA GLY A 362 8.37 3.14 -3.40
C GLY A 362 8.34 3.95 -2.11
N PHE A 363 8.17 5.26 -2.21
CA PHE A 363 8.10 6.15 -1.03
C PHE A 363 6.76 6.88 -0.90
N ASP A 364 5.71 6.34 -1.52
CA ASP A 364 4.34 6.84 -1.44
C ASP A 364 3.58 6.35 -0.20
N ALA A 365 4.11 5.38 0.54
CA ALA A 365 3.63 5.11 1.90
C ALA A 365 4.07 6.18 2.92
N ALA A 366 4.92 7.12 2.50
CA ALA A 366 5.45 8.16 3.37
C ALA A 366 4.36 9.16 3.82
N ALA A 367 4.50 9.68 5.04
CA ALA A 367 3.62 10.75 5.52
C ALA A 367 3.64 11.96 4.55
N GLY A 368 2.44 12.45 4.20
CA GLY A 368 2.25 13.59 3.30
C GLY A 368 2.28 13.25 1.80
N ASP A 369 2.42 11.98 1.43
CA ASP A 369 2.24 11.57 0.03
C ASP A 369 0.78 11.75 -0.42
N PRO A 370 0.53 12.33 -1.62
CA PRO A 370 -0.82 12.61 -2.08
C PRO A 370 -1.62 11.39 -2.54
N LEU A 371 -0.98 10.24 -2.81
CA LEU A 371 -1.65 9.04 -3.33
C LEU A 371 -1.75 7.92 -2.28
N GLY A 372 -0.68 7.68 -1.51
CA GLY A 372 -0.63 6.48 -0.66
C GLY A 372 -1.47 6.53 0.60
N GLY A 373 -1.57 7.70 1.24
CA GLY A 373 -2.38 7.89 2.46
C GLY A 373 -1.89 7.15 3.70
N CYS A 374 -0.68 6.56 3.68
CA CYS A 374 0.01 6.00 4.85
C CYS A 374 0.82 7.08 5.59
N ARG A 375 1.52 6.69 6.67
CA ARG A 375 2.26 7.61 7.55
C ARG A 375 3.65 7.10 7.90
N VAL A 376 4.31 6.39 6.99
CA VAL A 376 5.69 5.94 7.21
C VAL A 376 6.61 7.16 7.24
N THR A 377 7.50 7.23 8.21
CA THR A 377 8.45 8.33 8.34
C THR A 377 9.79 7.96 7.69
N PRO A 378 10.67 8.93 7.42
CA PRO A 378 12.05 8.64 7.04
C PRO A 378 12.78 7.74 8.06
N TYR A 379 12.44 7.87 9.36
CA TYR A 379 12.93 6.96 10.39
C TYR A 379 12.44 5.53 10.18
N GLY A 380 11.14 5.33 9.93
CA GLY A 380 10.57 4.02 9.61
C GLY A 380 11.27 3.32 8.44
N TYR A 381 11.43 4.01 7.30
CA TYR A 381 12.18 3.48 6.15
C TYR A 381 13.62 3.10 6.51
N SER A 382 14.29 3.92 7.31
CA SER A 382 15.66 3.64 7.77
C SER A 382 15.75 2.35 8.59
N VAL A 383 14.78 2.11 9.49
CA VAL A 383 14.74 0.92 10.35
C VAL A 383 14.36 -0.32 9.55
N MET A 384 13.37 -0.22 8.65
CA MET A 384 12.99 -1.31 7.74
C MET A 384 14.18 -1.77 6.89
N LEU A 385 14.92 -0.83 6.30
CA LEU A 385 16.11 -1.13 5.52
C LEU A 385 17.23 -1.72 6.39
N LYS A 386 17.48 -1.14 7.56
CA LYS A 386 18.55 -1.61 8.46
C LYS A 386 18.34 -3.08 8.86
N LYS A 387 17.10 -3.47 9.17
CA LYS A 387 16.74 -4.87 9.49
C LYS A 387 17.02 -5.83 8.32
N LEU A 388 16.82 -5.39 7.07
CA LEU A 388 17.11 -6.21 5.89
C LEU A 388 18.62 -6.35 5.62
N MET A 389 19.46 -5.40 6.04
CA MET A 389 20.91 -5.45 5.83
C MET A 389 21.61 -6.61 6.54
N ASP A 390 20.95 -7.23 7.53
CA ASP A 390 21.47 -8.40 8.24
C ASP A 390 21.38 -9.71 7.40
N PHE A 391 20.70 -9.64 6.25
CA PHE A 391 20.50 -10.76 5.32
C PHE A 391 21.38 -10.60 4.08
N ALA A 392 21.58 -11.69 3.32
CA ALA A 392 22.35 -11.70 2.07
C ALA A 392 23.75 -11.05 2.19
N GLN A 393 24.37 -11.06 3.38
CA GLN A 393 25.64 -10.36 3.67
C GLN A 393 25.59 -8.86 3.30
N GLY A 394 24.40 -8.26 3.40
CA GLY A 394 24.13 -6.89 3.04
C GLY A 394 24.10 -6.59 1.54
N LYS A 395 24.06 -7.60 0.67
CA LYS A 395 23.81 -7.47 -0.79
C LYS A 395 22.39 -7.00 -1.03
N ILE A 396 22.23 -5.68 -1.07
CA ILE A 396 20.94 -5.00 -1.21
C ILE A 396 20.96 -4.06 -2.41
N VAL A 397 19.91 -4.13 -3.24
CA VAL A 397 19.66 -3.19 -4.33
C VAL A 397 18.33 -2.50 -4.06
N LEU A 398 18.31 -1.18 -4.02
CA LEU A 398 17.07 -0.39 -4.08
C LEU A 398 16.85 0.01 -5.55
N ALA A 399 15.61 -0.09 -6.03
CA ALA A 399 15.18 0.46 -7.30
C ALA A 399 13.98 1.37 -7.04
N LEU A 400 14.05 2.64 -7.47
CA LEU A 400 12.98 3.59 -7.18
C LEU A 400 11.68 3.21 -7.90
N GLU A 401 10.57 3.18 -7.15
CA GLU A 401 9.20 2.97 -7.67
C GLU A 401 8.35 4.26 -7.51
N GLY A 402 7.29 4.25 -6.69
CA GLY A 402 6.41 5.38 -6.39
C GLY A 402 6.94 6.41 -5.38
N GLY A 403 6.07 7.32 -4.95
CA GLY A 403 6.39 8.46 -4.06
C GLY A 403 6.34 9.79 -4.79
N TYR A 404 5.35 10.62 -4.43
CA TYR A 404 4.90 11.75 -5.24
C TYR A 404 4.94 13.08 -4.47
N ASN A 405 5.08 13.05 -3.14
CA ASN A 405 5.51 14.23 -2.39
C ASN A 405 7.04 14.39 -2.46
N LEU A 406 7.51 15.45 -3.13
CA LEU A 406 8.94 15.70 -3.37
C LEU A 406 9.79 15.82 -2.09
N GLY A 407 9.19 16.36 -1.02
CA GLY A 407 9.86 16.47 0.28
C GLY A 407 9.98 15.10 0.96
N SER A 408 8.86 14.37 1.06
CA SER A 408 8.81 13.06 1.70
C SER A 408 9.71 12.04 1.01
N ILE A 409 9.63 11.92 -0.33
CA ILE A 409 10.49 11.00 -1.10
C ILE A 409 11.98 11.30 -0.91
N SER A 410 12.38 12.57 -0.98
CA SER A 410 13.79 12.95 -0.87
C SER A 410 14.35 12.73 0.54
N ASN A 411 13.53 12.98 1.58
CA ASN A 411 13.93 12.75 2.97
C ASN A 411 14.01 11.26 3.30
N SER A 412 13.04 10.45 2.84
CA SER A 412 13.06 9.00 3.03
C SER A 412 14.21 8.34 2.28
N VAL A 413 14.50 8.77 1.06
CA VAL A 413 15.70 8.32 0.32
C VAL A 413 16.98 8.68 1.07
N LEU A 414 17.12 9.91 1.55
CA LEU A 414 18.32 10.32 2.29
C LEU A 414 18.51 9.44 3.54
N ALA A 415 17.43 9.14 4.25
CA ALA A 415 17.46 8.23 5.40
C ALA A 415 17.94 6.81 5.02
N CYS A 416 17.43 6.25 3.91
CA CYS A 416 17.91 4.97 3.38
C CYS A 416 19.40 5.02 2.98
N MET A 417 19.84 6.09 2.32
CA MET A 417 21.24 6.24 1.90
C MET A 417 22.20 6.32 3.09
N ASN A 418 21.82 7.02 4.17
CA ASN A 418 22.57 7.05 5.42
C ASN A 418 22.72 5.64 6.02
N VAL A 419 21.67 4.82 5.97
CA VAL A 419 21.71 3.43 6.44
C VAL A 419 22.65 2.56 5.58
N LEU A 420 22.59 2.65 4.25
CA LEU A 420 23.49 1.91 3.36
C LEU A 420 24.96 2.28 3.57
N LEU A 421 25.23 3.54 3.92
CA LEU A 421 26.56 4.08 4.22
C LEU A 421 27.01 3.84 5.67
N GLU A 422 26.19 3.19 6.49
CA GLU A 422 26.43 2.93 7.92
C GLU A 422 26.68 4.22 8.74
N ASP A 423 25.97 5.29 8.38
CA ASP A 423 25.94 6.50 9.20
C ASP A 423 25.17 6.30 10.50
N LYS A 424 25.27 7.32 11.38
CA LYS A 424 24.49 7.36 12.61
C LYS A 424 23.01 7.11 12.31
N PRO A 425 22.32 6.29 13.13
CA PRO A 425 20.88 6.07 12.98
C PRO A 425 20.14 7.39 12.88
N VAL A 426 19.13 7.43 12.01
CA VAL A 426 18.21 8.58 11.94
C VAL A 426 17.54 8.69 13.31
N ALA A 427 17.59 9.87 13.92
CA ALA A 427 16.92 10.10 15.18
C ALA A 427 15.39 10.03 14.99
N GLY A 428 14.73 9.21 15.79
CA GLY A 428 13.28 9.05 15.79
C GLY A 428 12.87 8.00 16.82
N SER A 429 11.62 8.05 17.25
CA SER A 429 10.99 7.01 18.05
C SER A 429 9.66 6.63 17.43
N SER A 430 9.35 5.33 17.42
CA SER A 430 8.00 4.85 17.17
C SER A 430 7.36 4.60 18.52
N GLU A 431 6.82 5.63 19.16
CA GLU A 431 6.00 5.49 20.37
C GLU A 431 4.59 4.97 20.05
N ALA A 432 4.25 4.87 18.76
CA ALA A 432 3.01 4.30 18.29
C ALA A 432 3.02 2.77 18.36
N TYR A 433 1.86 2.20 18.68
CA TYR A 433 1.58 0.77 18.56
C TYR A 433 0.91 0.48 17.20
N PRO A 434 1.00 -0.75 16.67
CA PRO A 434 0.28 -1.11 15.45
C PRO A 434 -1.24 -1.02 15.63
N PHE A 435 -1.97 -0.83 14.54
CA PHE A 435 -3.42 -0.91 14.53
C PHE A 435 -3.91 -2.33 14.84
N GLU A 436 -5.15 -2.42 15.32
CA GLU A 436 -5.83 -3.71 15.44
C GLU A 436 -5.97 -4.43 14.09
N SER A 437 -6.30 -3.69 13.03
CA SER A 437 -6.33 -4.21 11.65
C SER A 437 -4.97 -4.77 11.23
N THR A 438 -3.87 -4.11 11.57
CA THR A 438 -2.51 -4.62 11.32
C THR A 438 -2.30 -5.99 11.95
N TRP A 439 -2.67 -6.17 13.22
CA TRP A 439 -2.56 -7.47 13.88
C TRP A 439 -3.46 -8.54 13.25
N ARG A 440 -4.69 -8.18 12.83
CA ARG A 440 -5.59 -9.10 12.11
C ARG A 440 -4.98 -9.56 10.78
N VAL A 441 -4.43 -8.63 10.00
CA VAL A 441 -3.74 -8.95 8.73
C VAL A 441 -2.54 -9.84 9.00
N ILE A 442 -1.71 -9.53 10.01
CA ILE A 442 -0.55 -10.35 10.36
C ILE A 442 -0.98 -11.78 10.68
N GLN A 443 -2.01 -11.96 11.50
CA GLN A 443 -2.53 -13.28 11.85
C GLN A 443 -3.08 -14.02 10.63
N ALA A 444 -3.81 -13.33 9.75
CA ALA A 444 -4.37 -13.93 8.54
C ALA A 444 -3.27 -14.42 7.58
N VAL A 445 -2.24 -13.60 7.34
CA VAL A 445 -1.08 -13.94 6.50
C VAL A 445 -0.31 -15.12 7.11
N ARG A 446 0.05 -15.05 8.40
CA ARG A 446 0.76 -16.14 9.10
C ARG A 446 -0.02 -17.45 9.00
N LYS A 447 -1.32 -17.43 9.29
CA LYS A 447 -2.18 -18.62 9.17
C LYS A 447 -2.16 -19.18 7.75
N LYS A 448 -2.26 -18.32 6.74
CA LYS A 448 -2.31 -18.75 5.34
C LYS A 448 -1.00 -19.36 4.85
N ILE A 449 0.15 -18.83 5.28
CA ILE A 449 1.46 -19.21 4.73
C ILE A 449 2.28 -20.15 5.63
N SER A 450 1.85 -20.38 6.88
CA SER A 450 2.56 -21.23 7.87
C SER A 450 2.82 -22.67 7.40
N ALA A 451 1.99 -23.20 6.49
CA ALA A 451 2.20 -24.51 5.88
C ALA A 451 3.49 -24.59 5.03
N PHE A 452 3.96 -23.43 4.53
CA PHE A 452 5.17 -23.30 3.71
C PHE A 452 6.35 -22.73 4.52
N TRP A 453 6.04 -21.92 5.54
CA TRP A 453 7.02 -21.32 6.44
C TRP A 453 6.70 -21.68 7.90
N PRO A 454 7.16 -22.84 8.39
CA PRO A 454 6.82 -23.32 9.74
C PRO A 454 7.21 -22.35 10.87
N THR A 455 8.20 -21.48 10.65
CA THR A 455 8.56 -20.38 11.59
C THR A 455 7.38 -19.44 11.90
N LEU A 456 6.33 -19.43 11.07
CA LEU A 456 5.11 -18.64 11.25
C LEU A 456 3.96 -19.43 11.89
N ALA A 457 4.12 -20.72 12.18
CA ALA A 457 3.05 -21.59 12.67
C ALA A 457 2.60 -21.27 14.09
N ASP A 458 3.54 -20.84 14.95
CA ASP A 458 3.22 -20.51 16.34
C ASP A 458 2.32 -19.27 16.43
N GLU A 459 1.35 -19.31 17.33
CA GLU A 459 0.51 -18.16 17.61
C GLU A 459 1.33 -17.05 18.28
N LEU A 460 1.11 -15.80 17.84
CA LEU A 460 1.74 -14.66 18.48
C LEU A 460 1.17 -14.48 19.90
N PRO A 461 2.01 -14.22 20.92
CA PRO A 461 1.53 -14.06 22.30
C PRO A 461 0.44 -12.99 22.42
N THR A 462 -0.64 -13.28 23.15
CA THR A 462 -1.75 -12.34 23.33
C THR A 462 -1.31 -10.99 23.91
N LYS A 463 -0.29 -11.01 24.80
CA LYS A 463 0.30 -9.79 25.35
C LYS A 463 0.86 -8.87 24.26
N LEU A 464 1.47 -9.43 23.22
CA LEU A 464 2.01 -8.68 22.09
C LEU A 464 0.88 -8.11 21.22
N THR A 465 -0.09 -8.95 20.84
CA THR A 465 -1.22 -8.53 19.98
C THR A 465 -2.24 -7.63 20.68
N SER A 466 -2.18 -7.55 22.02
CA SER A 466 -2.96 -6.60 22.82
C SER A 466 -2.38 -5.18 22.84
N LEU A 467 -1.13 -4.99 22.44
CA LEU A 467 -0.51 -3.68 22.26
C LEU A 467 -1.03 -3.07 20.96
N LYS A 468 -2.12 -2.31 21.07
CA LYS A 468 -2.83 -1.69 19.96
C LYS A 468 -2.78 -0.18 20.10
N ALA A 469 -2.65 0.54 18.98
CA ALA A 469 -2.94 1.96 18.98
C ALA A 469 -4.38 2.19 19.49
N PRO A 470 -4.65 3.27 20.24
CA PRO A 470 -6.01 3.66 20.58
C PRO A 470 -6.86 3.73 19.31
N PRO A 471 -8.18 3.44 19.37
CA PRO A 471 -9.09 3.86 18.31
C PRO A 471 -8.82 5.33 18.06
N ALA A 472 -8.71 5.75 16.80
CA ALA A 472 -8.41 7.14 16.45
C ALA A 472 -9.51 8.09 16.97
N HIS A 473 -9.43 8.45 18.25
CA HIS A 473 -10.08 9.62 18.80
C HIS A 473 -9.41 10.81 18.12
N MET A 474 -10.24 11.65 17.50
CA MET A 474 -9.82 12.97 17.06
C MET A 474 -9.37 13.76 18.29
N ILE A 475 -8.08 13.69 18.61
CA ILE A 475 -7.44 14.76 19.35
C ILE A 475 -7.27 15.88 18.32
N SER A 476 -8.22 16.82 18.40
CA SER A 476 -8.03 18.17 17.90
C SER A 476 -6.71 18.69 18.48
N SER A 477 -5.70 18.92 17.64
CA SER A 477 -4.48 19.61 18.02
C SER A 477 -4.83 21.05 18.38
N SER A 478 -5.00 21.30 19.67
CA SER A 478 -4.94 22.63 20.28
C SER A 478 -3.76 22.62 21.23
N ASP A 479 -2.56 22.81 20.68
CA ASP A 479 -1.41 23.21 21.47
C ASP A 479 -1.30 24.73 21.38
N SER A 480 -1.83 25.38 22.41
CA SER A 480 -1.60 26.78 22.72
C SER A 480 -0.50 26.84 23.78
N GLU A 481 0.65 27.40 23.43
CA GLU A 481 1.55 28.04 24.39
C GLU A 481 1.50 29.55 24.10
N ASP A 482 0.95 30.32 25.04
CA ASP A 482 1.67 31.44 25.66
C ASP A 482 0.83 32.08 26.79
N GLU A 483 1.53 32.39 27.87
CA GLU A 483 1.07 32.91 29.15
C GLU A 483 0.68 34.41 29.13
N ASP A 484 -0.23 34.77 30.04
CA ASP A 484 -0.36 36.03 30.79
C ASP A 484 -0.54 37.38 30.05
N THR A 485 -1.75 37.98 30.12
CA THR A 485 -2.10 39.03 31.12
C THR A 485 -3.53 39.62 30.95
N LYS A 486 -4.24 39.73 32.08
CA LYS A 486 -5.26 40.70 32.53
C LYS A 486 -6.30 41.32 31.56
N VAL A 487 -7.56 40.91 31.80
CA VAL A 487 -8.80 41.70 32.03
C VAL A 487 -8.90 43.11 31.41
N GLU A 488 -9.84 43.29 30.47
CA GLU A 488 -11.03 44.15 30.65
C GLU A 488 -12.02 44.00 29.47
N THR A 489 -13.29 43.92 29.84
CA THR A 489 -14.50 43.95 29.00
C THR A 489 -14.63 45.24 28.20
N LEU A 490 -15.11 45.19 26.95
CA LEU A 490 -16.27 45.98 26.52
C LEU A 490 -16.77 45.57 25.14
N GLU A 491 -18.03 45.13 25.10
CA GLU A 491 -18.92 45.38 23.98
C GLU A 491 -19.03 46.90 23.78
N ALA A 492 -18.71 47.41 22.59
CA ALA A 492 -19.38 48.58 22.03
C ALA A 492 -19.06 48.75 20.54
N VAL A 493 -20.12 49.16 19.82
CA VAL A 493 -20.14 49.77 18.49
C VAL A 493 -20.30 48.81 17.31
N LEU A 494 -21.55 48.33 17.25
CA LEU A 494 -22.32 48.15 16.02
C LEU A 494 -22.22 49.38 15.08
N GLN A 495 -22.30 49.08 13.77
CA GLN A 495 -22.51 49.95 12.61
C GLN A 495 -21.33 50.75 12.06
N VAL A 496 -20.94 50.48 10.81
CA VAL A 496 -21.37 51.29 9.64
C VAL A 496 -20.81 50.69 8.33
N ALA A 497 -21.72 50.56 7.37
CA ALA A 497 -21.57 50.59 5.90
C ALA A 497 -20.57 49.66 5.16
N LEU A 498 -21.19 48.73 4.43
CA LEU A 498 -20.79 48.37 3.06
C LEU A 498 -20.46 49.62 2.23
N SER A 499 -19.23 49.76 1.77
CA SER A 499 -18.89 50.08 0.38
C SER A 499 -17.38 50.29 0.21
N LYS A 500 -16.86 49.74 -0.90
CA LYS A 500 -15.50 49.87 -1.45
C LYS A 500 -14.47 48.93 -0.86
N LEU A 501 -14.13 47.89 -1.62
CA LEU A 501 -12.75 47.49 -1.81
C LEU A 501 -12.57 46.93 -3.22
N LYS A 502 -11.66 47.58 -3.95
CA LYS A 502 -11.05 47.13 -5.20
C LYS A 502 -10.12 45.96 -4.89
N VAL A 503 -9.89 45.16 -5.93
CA VAL A 503 -8.85 44.15 -6.07
C VAL A 503 -7.47 44.70 -5.67
N ASP A 504 -6.75 43.97 -4.82
CA ASP A 504 -5.29 43.84 -4.91
C ASP A 504 -4.81 42.53 -4.26
N ASP A 505 -3.73 42.00 -4.82
CA ASP A 505 -3.07 40.72 -4.51
C ASP A 505 -2.38 40.73 -3.13
N GLY A 506 -2.39 39.58 -2.44
CA GLY A 506 -1.57 39.38 -1.24
C GLY A 506 -1.92 38.14 -0.43
N HIS A 507 -0.97 37.20 -0.37
CA HIS A 507 -0.99 35.98 0.45
C HIS A 507 -1.16 36.27 1.95
N ALA A 508 -2.07 35.54 2.61
CA ALA A 508 -1.93 35.05 3.99
C ALA A 508 -2.94 33.92 4.25
N GLU A 509 -2.42 32.73 4.56
CA GLU A 509 -3.18 31.56 5.05
C GLU A 509 -3.56 31.74 6.52
N LEU A 510 -4.86 31.60 6.81
CA LEU A 510 -5.43 31.31 8.13
C LEU A 510 -6.73 30.53 7.90
N GLY A 511 -6.91 29.39 8.57
CA GLY A 511 -7.96 28.42 8.30
C GLY A 511 -9.37 29.01 8.33
N MET A 512 -10.02 29.06 7.16
CA MET A 512 -11.44 29.35 7.01
C MET A 512 -12.15 28.12 6.46
N ALA A 513 -13.33 27.82 7.00
CA ALA A 513 -14.27 26.90 6.37
C ALA A 513 -14.44 27.27 4.89
N THR A 514 -14.49 26.27 4.01
CA THR A 514 -14.71 26.49 2.58
C THR A 514 -15.96 27.37 2.39
N PRO A 515 -15.88 28.49 1.63
CA PRO A 515 -16.95 29.50 1.57
C PRO A 515 -18.34 28.93 1.27
N TRP A 516 -18.40 27.87 0.46
CA TRP A 516 -19.64 27.23 0.03
C TRP A 516 -20.41 26.54 1.18
N ARG A 517 -19.73 25.99 2.19
CA ARG A 517 -20.40 25.25 3.28
C ARG A 517 -21.31 26.17 4.09
N SER A 518 -20.81 27.37 4.42
CA SER A 518 -21.61 28.39 5.12
C SER A 518 -22.84 28.81 4.32
N GLU A 519 -22.73 28.89 3.00
CA GLU A 519 -23.86 29.25 2.13
C GLU A 519 -24.88 28.13 2.03
N LEU A 520 -24.44 26.89 1.78
CA LEU A 520 -25.32 25.74 1.60
C LEU A 520 -25.98 25.27 2.90
N SER A 521 -25.38 25.57 4.06
CA SER A 521 -25.98 25.30 5.39
C SER A 521 -27.30 26.05 5.62
N LYS A 522 -27.55 27.13 4.86
CA LYS A 522 -28.77 27.97 4.98
C LYS A 522 -29.92 27.47 4.10
N VAL A 523 -29.69 26.47 3.26
CA VAL A 523 -30.67 25.96 2.29
C VAL A 523 -31.16 24.60 2.77
N ASP A 524 -32.47 24.47 3.01
CA ASP A 524 -33.08 23.18 3.36
C ASP A 524 -33.49 22.40 2.12
N VAL A 525 -33.31 21.08 2.16
CA VAL A 525 -33.82 20.11 1.18
C VAL A 525 -34.37 18.87 1.90
N PHE A 526 -35.28 18.16 1.25
CA PHE A 526 -35.66 16.82 1.67
C PHE A 526 -34.83 15.79 0.90
N TYR A 527 -33.97 15.04 1.61
CA TYR A 527 -33.36 13.83 1.06
C TYR A 527 -34.35 12.68 1.17
N ALA A 528 -34.83 12.19 0.04
CA ALA A 528 -35.74 11.06 -0.08
C ALA A 528 -34.96 9.75 -0.29
N SER A 529 -34.83 8.93 0.75
CA SER A 529 -34.14 7.65 0.70
C SER A 529 -35.08 6.49 0.40
N PHE A 530 -34.63 5.57 -0.46
CA PHE A 530 -35.32 4.31 -0.82
C PHE A 530 -34.48 3.05 -0.48
N GLY A 531 -33.26 3.23 0.04
CA GLY A 531 -32.31 2.16 0.35
C GLY A 531 -32.19 1.92 1.86
N SER A 532 -31.04 1.45 2.34
CA SER A 532 -30.84 1.20 3.78
C SER A 532 -31.05 2.43 4.66
N ASN A 533 -30.90 3.64 4.10
CA ASN A 533 -31.08 4.89 4.85
C ASN A 533 -32.56 5.21 5.12
N MET A 534 -33.51 4.40 4.63
CA MET A 534 -34.89 4.41 5.15
C MET A 534 -34.95 4.10 6.64
N TRP A 535 -34.00 3.32 7.15
CA TRP A 535 -33.86 3.10 8.58
C TRP A 535 -33.15 4.30 9.23
N LYS A 536 -33.83 4.97 10.17
CA LYS A 536 -33.32 6.19 10.81
C LYS A 536 -31.93 6.00 11.41
N SER A 537 -31.69 4.92 12.14
CA SER A 537 -30.38 4.64 12.74
C SER A 537 -29.27 4.52 11.70
N ARG A 538 -29.59 3.94 10.53
CA ARG A 538 -28.63 3.88 9.42
C ARG A 538 -28.40 5.24 8.79
N PHE A 539 -29.44 6.06 8.62
CA PHE A 539 -29.29 7.42 8.09
C PHE A 539 -28.45 8.31 9.03
N LEU A 540 -28.69 8.22 10.34
CA LEU A 540 -27.91 8.99 11.33
C LEU A 540 -26.42 8.66 11.28
N CYS A 541 -26.01 7.47 10.84
CA CYS A 541 -24.58 7.20 10.61
C CYS A 541 -23.95 8.18 9.61
N TYR A 542 -24.68 8.64 8.58
CA TYR A 542 -24.15 9.66 7.67
C TYR A 542 -24.04 11.04 8.28
N ILE A 543 -24.85 11.34 9.30
CA ILE A 543 -24.84 12.64 9.96
C ILE A 543 -23.82 12.64 11.10
N GLU A 544 -23.93 11.67 12.01
CA GLU A 544 -23.16 11.60 13.26
C GLU A 544 -21.82 10.86 13.10
N GLY A 545 -21.71 10.02 12.06
CA GLY A 545 -20.66 9.03 11.90
C GLY A 545 -21.02 7.69 12.56
N GLY A 546 -20.20 6.66 12.32
CA GLY A 546 -20.38 5.34 12.92
C GLY A 546 -21.04 4.32 11.99
N GLN A 547 -21.59 3.25 12.56
CA GLN A 547 -22.13 2.12 11.79
C GLN A 547 -23.28 1.43 12.54
N VAL A 548 -24.14 0.76 11.78
CA VAL A 548 -25.13 -0.19 12.32
C VAL A 548 -24.71 -1.62 12.06
N GLU A 549 -25.31 -2.55 12.79
CA GLU A 549 -25.09 -3.99 12.63
C GLU A 549 -25.27 -4.43 11.16
N GLY A 550 -24.32 -5.23 10.67
CA GLY A 550 -24.31 -5.74 9.29
C GLY A 550 -23.60 -4.83 8.29
N MET A 551 -23.23 -3.59 8.66
CA MET A 551 -22.34 -2.76 7.84
C MET A 551 -20.90 -3.25 7.92
N GLN A 552 -20.21 -3.26 6.79
CA GLN A 552 -18.79 -3.60 6.69
C GLN A 552 -17.86 -2.39 6.92
N LYS A 553 -18.36 -1.17 6.67
CA LYS A 553 -17.60 0.08 6.76
C LYS A 553 -18.40 1.13 7.54
N PRO A 554 -17.78 1.86 8.49
CA PRO A 554 -18.42 2.98 9.15
C PRO A 554 -18.52 4.22 8.25
N CYS A 555 -19.58 5.00 8.48
CA CYS A 555 -19.77 6.32 7.89
C CYS A 555 -18.86 7.33 8.61
N SER A 556 -18.32 8.29 7.86
CA SER A 556 -17.48 9.36 8.41
C SER A 556 -18.28 10.40 9.21
N GLY A 557 -19.59 10.51 8.91
CA GLY A 557 -20.43 11.59 9.42
C GLY A 557 -20.31 12.85 8.58
N SER A 558 -21.29 13.72 8.72
CA SER A 558 -21.32 15.05 8.10
C SER A 558 -20.47 16.03 8.91
N LYS A 559 -20.09 17.14 8.27
CA LYS A 559 -19.48 18.28 8.98
C LYS A 559 -20.49 18.91 9.93
N ASP A 560 -21.71 19.17 9.44
CA ASP A 560 -22.86 19.47 10.28
C ASP A 560 -23.51 18.18 10.78
N ARG A 561 -23.35 17.91 12.08
CA ARG A 561 -23.86 16.71 12.76
C ARG A 561 -25.24 16.89 13.38
N ASN A 562 -25.93 18.00 13.12
CA ASN A 562 -27.27 18.20 13.64
C ASN A 562 -28.24 17.16 13.03
N PRO A 563 -29.12 16.55 13.84
CA PRO A 563 -30.08 15.58 13.34
C PRO A 563 -31.04 16.23 12.33
N PRO A 564 -31.68 15.43 11.45
CA PRO A 564 -32.65 15.95 10.50
C PRO A 564 -33.76 16.72 11.21
N LYS A 565 -34.11 17.88 10.66
CA LYS A 565 -35.10 18.82 11.23
C LYS A 565 -36.51 18.23 11.23
N GLU A 566 -36.78 17.30 10.32
CA GLU A 566 -38.08 16.68 10.10
C GLU A 566 -37.90 15.35 9.37
N ILE A 567 -38.77 14.38 9.65
CA ILE A 567 -38.80 13.07 8.99
C ILE A 567 -40.23 12.78 8.53
N LEU A 568 -40.39 12.53 7.23
CA LEU A 568 -41.68 12.23 6.60
C LEU A 568 -41.59 10.93 5.79
N TRP A 569 -42.74 10.32 5.51
CA TRP A 569 -42.83 9.19 4.60
C TRP A 569 -43.76 9.51 3.45
N LYS A 570 -43.32 9.19 2.23
CA LYS A 570 -44.09 9.40 1.02
C LYS A 570 -43.89 8.25 0.03
N THR A 571 -44.87 8.11 -0.86
CA THR A 571 -44.81 7.13 -1.94
C THR A 571 -44.65 7.83 -3.27
N PHE A 572 -43.74 7.35 -4.10
CA PHE A 572 -43.47 7.89 -5.42
C PHE A 572 -43.69 6.83 -6.50
N PRO A 573 -44.22 7.22 -7.68
CA PRO A 573 -44.46 6.31 -8.80
C PRO A 573 -43.15 5.97 -9.54
N HIS A 574 -42.25 5.24 -8.88
CA HIS A 574 -40.96 4.82 -9.42
C HIS A 574 -40.71 3.34 -9.14
N HIS A 575 -39.92 2.70 -9.99
CA HIS A 575 -39.57 1.29 -9.83
C HIS A 575 -38.30 1.13 -8.99
N LEU A 576 -38.42 0.48 -7.84
CA LEU A 576 -37.29 0.02 -7.03
C LEU A 576 -36.78 -1.33 -7.59
N PHE A 577 -35.48 -1.46 -7.77
CA PHE A 577 -34.85 -2.71 -8.20
C PHE A 577 -33.48 -2.91 -7.52
N PHE A 578 -32.92 -4.12 -7.62
CA PHE A 578 -31.62 -4.46 -7.04
C PHE A 578 -30.62 -4.91 -8.09
N GLY A 579 -29.41 -4.36 -8.04
CA GLY A 579 -28.35 -4.65 -9.00
C GLY A 579 -26.95 -4.51 -8.42
N ARG A 580 -25.94 -4.83 -9.24
CA ARG A 580 -24.53 -5.03 -8.86
C ARG A 580 -24.31 -6.33 -8.07
N ASP A 581 -23.07 -6.81 -8.04
CA ASP A 581 -22.72 -8.07 -7.36
C ASP A 581 -22.34 -7.89 -5.88
N SER A 582 -21.98 -6.68 -5.46
CA SER A 582 -21.59 -6.36 -4.08
C SER A 582 -21.69 -4.86 -3.82
N SER A 583 -21.50 -4.44 -2.56
CA SER A 583 -21.27 -3.04 -2.17
C SER A 583 -20.28 -2.94 -1.01
N HIS A 584 -19.56 -1.82 -0.92
CA HIS A 584 -18.62 -1.56 0.18
C HIS A 584 -19.28 -1.51 1.57
N THR A 585 -20.56 -1.13 1.63
CA THR A 585 -21.30 -0.98 2.88
C THR A 585 -21.86 -2.31 3.36
N TRP A 586 -22.34 -3.16 2.45
CA TRP A 586 -23.15 -4.35 2.79
C TRP A 586 -22.58 -5.68 2.29
N GLY A 587 -21.45 -5.68 1.59
CA GLY A 587 -20.81 -6.89 1.09
C GLY A 587 -21.44 -7.46 -0.19
N PRO A 588 -21.24 -8.76 -0.48
CA PRO A 588 -21.78 -9.40 -1.67
C PRO A 588 -23.32 -9.41 -1.65
N GLY A 589 -23.96 -9.10 -2.78
CA GLY A 589 -25.40 -8.92 -2.91
C GLY A 589 -25.75 -7.60 -3.63
N GLY A 590 -26.93 -7.57 -4.25
CA GLY A 590 -27.39 -6.37 -4.97
C GLY A 590 -27.79 -5.23 -4.03
N VAL A 591 -27.56 -4.00 -4.47
CA VAL A 591 -28.00 -2.78 -3.77
C VAL A 591 -29.19 -2.14 -4.45
N ALA A 592 -29.93 -1.32 -3.70
CA ALA A 592 -31.18 -0.74 -4.16
C ALA A 592 -30.90 0.41 -5.15
N PHE A 593 -31.65 0.43 -6.24
CA PHE A 593 -31.70 1.53 -7.19
C PHE A 593 -33.15 1.92 -7.44
N LEU A 594 -33.37 3.20 -7.66
CA LEU A 594 -34.65 3.74 -8.09
C LEU A 594 -34.55 4.11 -9.57
N ASN A 595 -35.46 3.63 -10.41
CA ASN A 595 -35.51 4.09 -11.80
C ASN A 595 -35.77 5.61 -11.83
N PRO A 596 -34.91 6.44 -12.46
CA PRO A 596 -35.11 7.90 -12.53
C PRO A 596 -36.42 8.31 -13.22
N GLU A 597 -36.93 7.46 -14.11
CA GLU A 597 -38.21 7.69 -14.78
C GLU A 597 -39.38 7.25 -13.92
N CYS A 598 -40.41 8.09 -13.91
CA CYS A 598 -41.66 7.82 -13.25
C CYS A 598 -42.49 6.80 -14.05
N ASP A 599 -43.07 5.82 -13.35
CA ASP A 599 -44.03 4.85 -13.87
C ASP A 599 -45.16 4.64 -12.85
N CYS A 600 -46.38 5.03 -13.22
CA CYS A 600 -47.56 4.94 -12.36
C CYS A 600 -47.97 3.52 -11.99
N ARG A 601 -47.41 2.50 -12.65
CA ARG A 601 -47.64 1.08 -12.32
C ARG A 601 -46.80 0.61 -11.14
N HIS A 602 -45.80 1.40 -10.74
CA HIS A 602 -44.92 1.09 -9.63
C HIS A 602 -45.16 2.05 -8.46
N LYS A 603 -44.79 1.58 -7.26
CA LYS A 603 -44.89 2.34 -6.02
C LYS A 603 -43.61 2.13 -5.22
N ALA A 604 -42.87 3.20 -4.97
CA ALA A 604 -41.70 3.21 -4.12
C ALA A 604 -42.00 3.95 -2.81
N TYR A 605 -41.69 3.33 -1.68
CA TYR A 605 -41.81 3.93 -0.35
C TYR A 605 -40.48 4.62 -0.01
N LEU A 606 -40.52 5.93 0.24
CA LEU A 606 -39.33 6.73 0.54
C LEU A 606 -39.47 7.42 1.89
N CYS A 607 -38.38 7.39 2.66
CA CYS A 607 -38.23 8.17 3.89
C CYS A 607 -37.54 9.49 3.56
N LEU A 608 -38.18 10.60 3.90
CA LEU A 608 -37.73 11.96 3.61
C LEU A 608 -37.12 12.57 4.87
N TYR A 609 -35.85 12.96 4.81
CA TYR A 609 -35.16 13.66 5.88
C TYR A 609 -34.94 15.13 5.49
N ARG A 610 -35.45 16.06 6.28
CA ARG A 610 -35.18 17.49 6.09
C ARG A 610 -33.80 17.82 6.64
N ILE A 611 -32.86 18.04 5.73
CA ILE A 611 -31.46 18.34 6.01
C ILE A 611 -31.02 19.57 5.24
N THR A 612 -29.86 20.13 5.59
CA THR A 612 -29.29 21.23 4.81
C THR A 612 -28.70 20.71 3.49
N LEU A 613 -28.56 21.59 2.50
CA LEU A 613 -27.92 21.26 1.23
C LEU A 613 -26.43 20.92 1.41
N GLU A 614 -25.80 21.46 2.46
CA GLU A 614 -24.47 21.05 2.91
C GLU A 614 -24.46 19.58 3.34
N GLN A 615 -25.35 19.18 4.26
CA GLN A 615 -25.46 17.79 4.71
C GLN A 615 -25.79 16.85 3.55
N PHE A 616 -26.61 17.29 2.58
CA PHE A 616 -26.90 16.51 1.38
C PHE A 616 -25.65 16.25 0.53
N ASN A 617 -24.72 17.21 0.42
CA ASN A 617 -23.43 17.01 -0.24
C ASN A 617 -22.55 16.01 0.52
N ASP A 618 -22.53 16.06 1.85
CA ASP A 618 -21.81 15.07 2.67
C ASP A 618 -22.41 13.66 2.54
N VAL A 619 -23.73 13.53 2.37
CA VAL A 619 -24.41 12.26 2.07
C VAL A 619 -24.04 11.77 0.66
N LEU A 620 -24.04 12.65 -0.35
CA LEU A 620 -23.63 12.32 -1.72
C LEU A 620 -22.19 11.77 -1.79
N LEU A 621 -21.26 12.39 -1.05
CA LEU A 621 -19.86 11.96 -0.94
C LEU A 621 -19.75 10.57 -0.31
N GLN A 622 -20.42 10.37 0.83
CA GLN A 622 -20.38 9.11 1.57
C GLN A 622 -21.02 7.95 0.79
N GLU A 623 -22.12 8.19 0.05
CA GLU A 623 -22.79 7.19 -0.76
C GLU A 623 -21.97 6.79 -2.02
N ASN A 624 -21.10 7.68 -2.51
CA ASN A 624 -20.27 7.46 -3.71
C ASN A 624 -18.76 7.30 -3.42
N VAL A 625 -18.39 7.04 -2.16
CA VAL A 625 -17.03 6.63 -1.71
C VAL A 625 -15.94 7.71 -1.92
N TYR A 626 -16.24 8.97 -1.65
CA TYR A 626 -15.23 10.03 -1.49
C TYR A 626 -15.19 10.48 -0.03
N SER A 627 -14.03 10.37 0.64
CA SER A 627 -13.89 10.71 2.07
C SER A 627 -13.11 11.99 2.36
N ASP A 628 -12.74 12.75 1.33
CA ASP A 628 -11.94 13.97 1.50
C ASP A 628 -12.81 15.23 1.43
N ASP A 629 -12.38 16.26 2.15
CA ASP A 629 -13.02 17.57 2.16
C ASP A 629 -12.87 18.19 0.76
N VAL A 630 -13.95 18.17 -0.02
CA VAL A 630 -13.97 18.74 -1.36
C VAL A 630 -13.91 20.27 -1.30
N SER A 631 -13.01 20.85 -2.10
CA SER A 631 -12.82 22.30 -2.20
C SER A 631 -14.06 23.03 -2.74
N SER A 632 -15.00 22.32 -3.35
CA SER A 632 -16.25 22.83 -3.94
C SER A 632 -17.42 21.85 -3.71
N PRO A 633 -18.68 22.31 -3.70
CA PRO A 633 -19.85 21.43 -3.57
C PRO A 633 -19.99 20.53 -4.81
N LEU A 634 -20.51 19.31 -4.61
CA LEU A 634 -20.88 18.40 -5.70
C LEU A 634 -22.24 18.78 -6.31
N PHE A 635 -23.11 19.40 -5.53
CA PHE A 635 -24.44 19.82 -5.93
C PHE A 635 -24.75 21.16 -5.24
N ASP A 636 -24.72 22.24 -6.01
CA ASP A 636 -24.87 23.61 -5.52
C ASP A 636 -26.30 24.17 -5.71
N THR A 637 -26.49 25.46 -5.43
CA THR A 637 -27.78 26.13 -5.64
C THR A 637 -28.15 26.29 -7.12
N ASN A 638 -27.18 26.38 -8.03
CA ASN A 638 -27.43 26.43 -9.47
C ASN A 638 -27.93 25.06 -9.97
N ASP A 639 -27.33 23.97 -9.49
CA ASP A 639 -27.77 22.61 -9.74
C ASP A 639 -29.17 22.38 -9.19
N LEU A 640 -29.46 22.87 -7.97
CA LEU A 640 -30.79 22.79 -7.37
C LEU A 640 -31.86 23.49 -8.23
N ASN A 641 -31.53 24.66 -8.77
CA ASN A 641 -32.43 25.39 -9.68
C ASN A 641 -32.58 24.67 -11.03
N SER A 642 -31.49 24.10 -11.54
CA SER A 642 -31.48 23.36 -12.80
C SER A 642 -32.25 22.04 -12.71
N VAL A 643 -32.10 21.27 -11.62
CA VAL A 643 -32.73 19.95 -11.45
C VAL A 643 -34.24 20.07 -11.34
N ALA A 644 -34.76 21.16 -10.76
CA ALA A 644 -36.19 21.42 -10.69
C ALA A 644 -36.84 21.50 -12.08
N ASN A 645 -36.08 21.95 -13.09
CA ASN A 645 -36.54 22.04 -14.48
C ASN A 645 -36.21 20.78 -15.29
N LYS A 646 -35.00 20.23 -15.12
CA LYS A 646 -34.51 19.08 -15.89
C LYS A 646 -34.98 17.73 -15.35
N LYS A 647 -35.63 17.71 -14.18
CA LYS A 647 -36.03 16.52 -13.38
C LYS A 647 -34.88 15.66 -12.86
N ALA A 648 -33.73 15.63 -13.53
CA ALA A 648 -32.52 14.98 -13.05
C ALA A 648 -31.25 15.72 -13.51
N VAL A 649 -30.18 15.61 -12.71
CA VAL A 649 -28.84 16.13 -13.01
C VAL A 649 -27.83 15.03 -12.69
N SER A 650 -27.00 14.71 -13.68
CA SER A 650 -25.89 13.76 -13.53
C SER A 650 -24.64 14.52 -13.08
N LEU A 651 -24.07 14.11 -11.95
CA LEU A 651 -22.90 14.74 -11.34
C LEU A 651 -21.62 14.15 -11.92
N GLU A 652 -20.93 14.93 -12.75
CA GLU A 652 -19.74 14.47 -13.48
C GLU A 652 -18.57 14.13 -12.54
N ALA A 653 -18.43 14.87 -11.43
CA ALA A 653 -17.47 14.58 -10.36
C ALA A 653 -17.69 13.18 -9.72
N LEU A 654 -18.91 12.65 -9.83
CA LEU A 654 -19.28 11.34 -9.32
C LEU A 654 -19.51 10.30 -10.45
N LYS A 655 -19.10 10.56 -11.71
CA LYS A 655 -19.45 9.70 -12.86
C LYS A 655 -19.09 8.20 -12.71
N ASN A 656 -18.14 7.89 -11.84
CA ASN A 656 -17.72 6.52 -11.52
C ASN A 656 -18.53 5.88 -10.37
N GLY A 657 -19.24 6.68 -9.58
CA GLY A 657 -20.13 6.25 -8.49
C GLY A 657 -21.50 5.77 -8.97
N TRP A 658 -22.15 4.93 -8.17
CA TRP A 658 -23.44 4.32 -8.55
C TRP A 658 -24.64 5.25 -8.38
N TYR A 659 -24.53 6.24 -7.50
CA TYR A 659 -25.59 7.18 -7.12
C TYR A 659 -25.25 8.61 -7.55
N HIS A 660 -24.70 8.76 -8.76
CA HIS A 660 -24.24 10.05 -9.29
C HIS A 660 -25.35 10.89 -9.94
N ASN A 661 -26.57 10.36 -10.08
CA ASN A 661 -27.68 11.07 -10.71
C ASN A 661 -28.67 11.56 -9.64
N VAL A 662 -28.73 12.87 -9.43
CA VAL A 662 -29.68 13.51 -8.51
C VAL A 662 -31.00 13.72 -9.24
N VAL A 663 -32.09 13.23 -8.66
CA VAL A 663 -33.45 13.27 -9.22
C VAL A 663 -34.35 14.13 -8.35
N TYR A 664 -35.08 15.04 -8.98
CA TYR A 664 -36.04 15.93 -8.34
C TYR A 664 -37.43 15.29 -8.34
N LEU A 665 -37.99 15.11 -7.14
CA LEU A 665 -39.27 14.43 -6.92
C LEU A 665 -40.44 15.39 -6.62
N GLY A 666 -40.19 16.70 -6.65
CA GLY A 666 -41.19 17.74 -6.36
C GLY A 666 -40.80 18.60 -5.16
N LYS A 667 -41.81 19.16 -4.47
CA LYS A 667 -41.62 19.97 -3.27
C LYS A 667 -42.54 19.51 -2.14
N GLU A 668 -42.10 19.72 -0.92
CA GLU A 668 -42.93 19.61 0.28
C GLU A 668 -42.80 20.88 1.11
N HIS A 669 -43.92 21.53 1.43
CA HIS A 669 -43.95 22.83 2.10
C HIS A 669 -43.03 23.89 1.44
N GLY A 670 -42.90 23.85 0.11
CA GLY A 670 -42.02 24.74 -0.66
C GLY A 670 -40.55 24.31 -0.71
N ILE A 671 -40.15 23.25 0.00
CA ILE A 671 -38.79 22.72 0.07
C ILE A 671 -38.60 21.62 -1.00
N PRO A 672 -37.55 21.66 -1.83
CA PRO A 672 -37.25 20.63 -2.83
C PRO A 672 -37.09 19.22 -2.23
N ILE A 673 -37.64 18.21 -2.91
CA ILE A 673 -37.44 16.79 -2.60
C ILE A 673 -36.46 16.20 -3.61
N LEU A 674 -35.32 15.72 -3.12
CA LEU A 674 -34.23 15.18 -3.92
C LEU A 674 -33.95 13.73 -3.54
N THR A 675 -33.62 12.92 -4.52
CA THR A 675 -33.03 11.60 -4.31
C THR A 675 -31.80 11.42 -5.20
N MET A 676 -31.02 10.38 -4.97
CA MET A 676 -29.84 10.05 -5.76
C MET A 676 -29.90 8.58 -6.17
N THR A 677 -29.65 8.30 -7.44
CA THR A 677 -29.75 6.95 -8.03
C THR A 677 -28.86 6.85 -9.27
N CYS A 678 -28.95 5.75 -10.01
CA CYS A 678 -28.23 5.57 -11.27
C CYS A 678 -28.83 6.43 -12.40
N SER A 679 -28.08 6.64 -13.49
CA SER A 679 -28.60 7.33 -14.69
C SER A 679 -29.53 6.44 -15.53
N LEU A 680 -30.30 7.03 -16.45
CA LEU A 680 -31.12 6.27 -17.41
C LEU A 680 -30.28 5.36 -18.32
N SER A 681 -29.07 5.78 -18.66
CA SER A 681 -28.12 4.94 -19.39
C SER A 681 -27.77 3.67 -18.58
N ALA A 682 -27.50 3.82 -17.29
CA ALA A 682 -27.23 2.67 -16.41
C ALA A 682 -28.44 1.74 -16.26
N VAL A 683 -29.67 2.28 -16.21
CA VAL A 683 -30.89 1.46 -16.27
C VAL A 683 -30.93 0.64 -17.56
N GLY A 684 -30.57 1.23 -18.70
CA GLY A 684 -30.43 0.51 -19.98
C GLY A 684 -29.43 -0.66 -19.91
N LYS A 685 -28.32 -0.49 -19.19
CA LYS A 685 -27.30 -1.53 -18.97
C LYS A 685 -27.78 -2.67 -18.07
N PHE A 686 -28.59 -2.37 -17.06
CA PHE A 686 -29.25 -3.43 -16.27
C PHE A 686 -30.28 -4.20 -17.11
N LYS A 687 -31.03 -3.51 -17.98
CA LYS A 687 -31.99 -4.14 -18.91
C LYS A 687 -31.32 -5.04 -19.95
N SER A 688 -30.17 -4.63 -20.48
CA SER A 688 -29.41 -5.42 -21.46
C SER A 688 -28.66 -6.60 -20.83
N GLY A 689 -28.53 -6.64 -19.50
CA GLY A 689 -27.73 -7.63 -18.78
C GLY A 689 -26.24 -7.32 -18.73
N GLU A 690 -25.81 -6.15 -19.22
CA GLU A 690 -24.42 -5.67 -19.06
C GLU A 690 -24.10 -5.43 -17.58
N PHE A 691 -25.06 -4.91 -16.81
CA PHE A 691 -24.98 -4.87 -15.35
C PHE A 691 -25.87 -5.94 -14.73
N PRO A 692 -25.37 -6.66 -13.70
CA PRO A 692 -26.11 -7.77 -13.12
C PRO A 692 -27.24 -7.25 -12.24
N LEU A 693 -28.41 -7.89 -12.36
CA LEU A 693 -29.50 -7.81 -11.39
C LEU A 693 -29.31 -8.92 -10.36
N ARG A 694 -29.16 -8.54 -9.09
CA ARG A 694 -28.88 -9.46 -7.99
C ARG A 694 -29.80 -9.13 -6.82
N ALA A 695 -30.27 -10.16 -6.13
CA ALA A 695 -30.99 -9.97 -4.88
C ALA A 695 -30.05 -9.40 -3.79
N PRO A 696 -30.59 -8.59 -2.86
CA PRO A 696 -29.84 -8.07 -1.72
C PRO A 696 -29.45 -9.20 -0.76
N ALA A 697 -28.29 -9.07 -0.12
CA ALA A 697 -27.88 -10.01 0.92
C ALA A 697 -28.70 -9.88 2.20
N PRO A 698 -28.82 -10.94 3.01
CA PRO A 698 -29.67 -10.94 4.21
C PRO A 698 -29.44 -9.76 5.17
N PRO A 699 -28.19 -9.33 5.50
CA PRO A 699 -27.98 -8.17 6.37
C PRO A 699 -28.55 -6.86 5.80
N TYR A 700 -28.42 -6.66 4.49
CA TYR A 700 -28.96 -5.49 3.80
C TYR A 700 -30.49 -5.55 3.73
N THR A 701 -31.05 -6.71 3.36
CA THR A 701 -32.50 -6.96 3.34
C THR A 701 -33.14 -6.68 4.68
N ASN A 702 -32.54 -7.16 5.78
CA ASN A 702 -33.03 -6.92 7.13
C ASN A 702 -33.06 -5.42 7.47
N THR A 703 -32.08 -4.65 7.00
CA THR A 703 -32.04 -3.20 7.21
C THR A 703 -33.14 -2.47 6.44
N LEU A 704 -33.42 -2.89 5.21
CA LEU A 704 -34.54 -2.34 4.42
C LEU A 704 -35.89 -2.61 5.09
N ILE A 705 -36.08 -3.84 5.57
CA ILE A 705 -37.30 -4.25 6.30
C ILE A 705 -37.46 -3.41 7.57
N LYS A 706 -36.39 -3.26 8.38
CA LYS A 706 -36.41 -2.42 9.58
C LYS A 706 -36.89 -1.00 9.27
N GLY A 707 -36.35 -0.39 8.20
CA GLY A 707 -36.77 0.95 7.78
C GLY A 707 -38.26 1.06 7.45
N LEU A 708 -38.78 0.13 6.63
CA LEU A 708 -40.19 0.12 6.21
C LEU A 708 -41.17 -0.13 7.38
N VAL A 709 -40.79 -1.02 8.30
CA VAL A 709 -41.60 -1.38 9.47
C VAL A 709 -41.57 -0.29 10.54
N GLU A 710 -40.39 0.22 10.91
CA GLU A 710 -40.27 1.33 11.87
C GLU A 710 -40.93 2.61 11.35
N GLY A 711 -40.87 2.83 10.03
CA GLY A 711 -41.59 3.88 9.33
C GLY A 711 -43.11 3.72 9.31
N LYS A 712 -43.64 2.59 9.82
CA LYS A 712 -45.07 2.22 9.81
C LYS A 712 -45.68 2.24 8.41
N GLN A 713 -44.88 1.96 7.38
CA GLN A 713 -45.36 1.95 6.00
C GLN A 713 -45.95 0.60 5.62
N LEU A 714 -45.35 -0.47 6.13
CA LEU A 714 -45.70 -1.86 5.83
C LEU A 714 -45.53 -2.71 7.10
N SER A 715 -46.31 -3.79 7.22
CA SER A 715 -45.99 -4.87 8.16
C SER A 715 -44.67 -5.56 7.77
N GLU A 716 -44.12 -6.39 8.66
CA GLU A 716 -42.87 -7.12 8.35
C GLU A 716 -43.06 -8.07 7.16
N GLU A 717 -44.22 -8.72 7.07
CA GLU A 717 -44.61 -9.60 5.97
C GLU A 717 -44.76 -8.83 4.66
N GLU A 718 -45.42 -7.67 4.69
CA GLU A 718 -45.59 -6.81 3.52
C GLU A 718 -44.25 -6.23 3.05
N ALA A 719 -43.36 -5.85 3.98
CA ALA A 719 -42.03 -5.37 3.67
C ALA A 719 -41.17 -6.47 3.01
N LYS A 720 -41.20 -7.70 3.54
CA LYS A 720 -40.52 -8.86 2.92
C LYS A 720 -41.04 -9.11 1.50
N ALA A 721 -42.36 -9.09 1.31
CA ALA A 721 -42.98 -9.28 0.00
C ALA A 721 -42.57 -8.16 -0.98
N TYR A 722 -42.58 -6.91 -0.53
CA TYR A 722 -42.18 -5.75 -1.33
C TYR A 722 -40.72 -5.83 -1.81
N ILE A 723 -39.79 -6.14 -0.91
CA ILE A 723 -38.36 -6.28 -1.26
C ILE A 723 -38.14 -7.50 -2.17
N HIS A 724 -38.81 -8.61 -1.90
CA HIS A 724 -38.75 -9.79 -2.76
C HIS A 724 -39.26 -9.51 -4.18
N GLU A 725 -40.39 -8.82 -4.31
CA GLU A 725 -40.91 -8.39 -5.61
C GLU A 725 -39.89 -7.52 -6.36
N ALA A 726 -39.34 -6.49 -5.71
CA ALA A 726 -38.33 -5.62 -6.30
C ALA A 726 -37.02 -6.35 -6.69
N SER A 727 -36.70 -7.48 -6.05
CA SER A 727 -35.51 -8.29 -6.38
C SER A 727 -35.71 -9.28 -7.54
N THR A 728 -36.97 -9.59 -7.89
CA THR A 728 -37.31 -10.64 -8.86
C THR A 728 -37.98 -10.10 -10.12
N LYS A 729 -38.57 -8.90 -10.05
CA LYS A 729 -39.25 -8.26 -11.16
C LYS A 729 -38.23 -7.78 -12.20
N ARG A 730 -38.49 -8.08 -13.48
CA ARG A 730 -37.65 -7.60 -14.60
C ARG A 730 -37.82 -6.09 -14.79
N LEU A 731 -36.74 -5.43 -15.20
CA LEU A 731 -36.66 -3.99 -15.48
C LEU A 731 -37.26 -3.55 -16.82
#